data_AF-A0A7L0QE39-F1
#
_entry.id   AF-A0A7L0QE39-F1
#
_cell.length_a   1.000
_cell.length_b   1.000
_cell.length_c   1.000
_cell.angle_alpha   90.00
_cell.angle_beta   90.00
_cell.angle_gamma   90.00
#
_symmetry.space_group_name_H-M   'P 1'
#
loop_
_entity.id
_entity.type
_entity.pdbx_description
1 polymer ?
#
loop_
_entity_poly.entity_id
_entity_poly.type
_entity_poly.pdbx_seq_one_letter_code
_entity_poly.pdbx_strand_id
1 'polypeptide(L)'
;ASCSASGDPHYNTFDHKVHNFMGNCTYTLSKVCTASESLPYFDVSTTNEHRGANTKVSYVKSVHVEVYDNQISLLKNKKVNVNGHRMTLPVFIEKKISIQSSGGYILLETDFGLWVRYDGNHFAEVSVPSNFSGLLCGLCGNYNGDPNDDNIKSNGDIASDSTDLGESWLVPENNTICSSGGKEEQCDPVLESEAKKNTACGMITDPTGIFKDCHSKVPPQNFFENCVYDMCFTGGQATSLCYGLQAYAESCVNAGICIEWRNATLCPMSCPGGSIYKSCGTRCPSTCLNMSAVDSCSPLPVEGCFCKEGYVLSGDKCVTESNCGCVDEKNHWFPRYPCTERCTCRADNTIECTSWECGVQEECSIQDGVLGCHSNGQAICQVVGDPHYFTFDGMKYTFVGTCTYTLVEVVNTATNVIPITILGKNEDRGLRGATYLKEVYIDVHGVRITLQKNQGILLNNERVYTPVQNRLQGVSIGNVGRFIVVETDFGVIVKYDGNHHLEITLPRSYFSQVHGMCGNFNGNHEDDLSLTNGTTVTAPQFGNSWEVEEDSDKGCLPDLRQDDEPPCTAENKQVIERQCNVLKSDKFKVCHSLVNPDDFIEICIYDMCQYDGMKSALCDIVQVYVDTCKNHGITIKWRNSTFCPLPCPSRSHYKDCVSPCPSTCSDIFASSLCEKTEECTEGCECDDNYVLSNGNCVPLSSCGCRDDDNNYYSAGETWLTPHCTKRCQCQKNGVISCRSYSCDSRETCVIKDGKHKCNPTGFGICQVMGDPHYITFDRLVHHFQGKYTYILAQSTPDLPDTLTQFSIEGMNYPLRGSRHITYLKEMLINVYNHTVRFRQNKQILLDGVRVRPPVRPHEGIRIYQRTTRIYLETDFGLYLSFDGSQNADIKLATTYRSRVEGLCGDFDGRYRNDFKNPDGVWVRNVNVFGESWKVPLKRSSRLRRDVNSENEPEEEPDPGLFQGCNENQLEQQNTTSKCQILTDSNGPFAKCHSAVQPDFYFTSCLFDSCVEGDEILCRSLEEYVLACQQRGVSMDGWRQQTDCGMSCPPNSKYSSCMSPCPASCNDLTSPSECETPCVEGCECLPGYVLSGFECVPYKQCGCTYLNKYYEIGEIFTTDDCSQKCQCTESSTVSCSDEVCGSGEICDISNYTRGCYRSGPCMPNPCKNDGICSENSNSTSLHFCECSELYTGPNCESEKIVNITI
;
A
#
# COMPACT_ATOMS: atom_id res chain seq x y z
N ALA A 1 36.40 27.72 21.05
CA ALA A 1 34.98 28.09 20.89
C ALA A 1 34.39 27.27 19.76
N SER A 2 33.07 27.30 19.59
CA SER A 2 32.39 26.62 18.47
C SER A 2 31.63 27.62 17.62
N CYS A 3 31.57 27.36 16.32
CA CYS A 3 30.77 28.08 15.35
C CYS A 3 29.93 27.07 14.57
N SER A 4 28.70 27.42 14.21
CA SER A 4 27.80 26.54 13.47
C SER A 4 27.13 27.21 12.28
N ALA A 5 26.80 26.39 11.28
CA ALA A 5 25.92 26.72 10.17
C ALA A 5 24.75 25.74 10.20
N SER A 6 23.51 26.24 10.24
CA SER A 6 22.31 25.41 10.37
C SER A 6 21.09 25.99 9.67
N GLY A 7 20.22 25.11 9.16
CA GLY A 7 18.91 25.54 8.63
C GLY A 7 19.06 26.28 7.30
N ASP A 8 18.30 27.37 7.12
CA ASP A 8 18.34 28.23 5.94
C ASP A 8 19.41 29.34 6.02
N PRO A 9 20.62 29.03 5.58
CA PRO A 9 21.74 28.85 6.49
C PRO A 9 21.88 30.04 7.45
N HIS A 10 21.59 29.76 8.71
CA HIS A 10 21.89 30.62 9.85
C HIS A 10 23.28 30.30 10.36
N TYR A 11 24.09 31.33 10.54
CA TYR A 11 25.46 31.21 11.04
C TYR A 11 25.54 31.76 12.46
N ASN A 12 26.11 30.97 13.37
CA ASN A 12 26.48 31.40 14.72
C ASN A 12 28.00 31.43 14.80
N THR A 13 28.59 32.61 14.91
CA THR A 13 30.05 32.80 14.94
C THR A 13 30.67 32.30 16.24
N PHE A 14 32.01 32.24 16.29
CA PHE A 14 32.73 31.87 17.51
C PHE A 14 32.45 32.78 18.71
N ASP A 15 32.12 34.04 18.43
CA ASP A 15 31.83 35.07 19.44
C ASP A 15 30.31 35.30 19.62
N HIS A 16 29.49 34.36 19.14
CA HIS A 16 28.04 34.28 19.30
C HIS A 16 27.23 35.34 18.52
N LYS A 17 27.82 35.93 17.46
CA LYS A 17 27.08 36.75 16.50
C LYS A 17 26.26 35.87 15.57
N VAL A 18 25.03 36.28 15.29
CA VAL A 18 24.15 35.61 14.31
C VAL A 18 24.05 36.44 13.04
N HIS A 19 24.13 35.77 11.90
CA HIS A 19 23.82 36.33 10.59
C HIS A 19 23.24 35.24 9.67
N ASN A 20 22.48 35.66 8.65
CA ASN A 20 21.73 34.78 7.75
C ASN A 20 22.16 35.08 6.31
N PHE A 21 22.56 34.05 5.55
CA PHE A 21 23.07 34.24 4.19
C PHE A 21 22.68 33.09 3.27
N MET A 22 21.91 33.39 2.21
CA MET A 22 21.28 32.37 1.34
C MET A 22 22.08 32.10 0.05
N GLY A 23 23.38 31.92 0.18
CA GLY A 23 24.23 31.53 -0.95
C GLY A 23 24.12 30.04 -1.26
N ASN A 24 24.13 29.65 -2.54
CA ASN A 24 24.02 28.27 -3.02
C ASN A 24 25.34 27.68 -3.57
N CYS A 25 26.47 28.26 -3.17
CA CYS A 25 27.82 27.85 -3.57
C CYS A 25 28.66 27.43 -2.36
N THR A 26 29.97 27.28 -2.57
CA THR A 26 30.94 26.97 -1.53
C THR A 26 31.49 28.24 -0.90
N TYR A 27 31.44 28.32 0.43
CA TYR A 27 31.89 29.48 1.19
C TYR A 27 32.83 29.06 2.31
N THR A 28 33.87 29.86 2.58
CA THR A 28 34.78 29.63 3.71
C THR A 28 34.06 29.87 5.03
N LEU A 29 33.87 28.81 5.81
CA LEU A 29 33.29 28.88 7.13
C LEU A 29 34.32 29.40 8.15
N SER A 30 35.52 28.82 8.17
CA SER A 30 36.62 29.29 9.02
C SER A 30 37.97 28.80 8.51
N LYS A 31 38.98 29.67 8.49
CA LYS A 31 40.37 29.30 8.19
C LYS A 31 41.38 30.10 8.99
N VAL A 32 42.63 29.63 9.02
CA VAL A 32 43.75 30.37 9.62
C VAL A 32 44.21 31.48 8.67
N CYS A 33 44.11 32.74 9.09
CA CYS A 33 44.40 33.91 8.25
C CYS A 33 45.65 34.65 8.69
N THR A 34 45.99 34.54 9.97
CA THR A 34 47.24 35.05 10.52
C THR A 34 48.16 33.87 10.78
N ALA A 35 49.23 33.74 9.97
CA ALA A 35 50.18 32.64 10.09
C ALA A 35 50.86 32.64 11.48
N SER A 36 50.92 31.46 12.10
CA SER A 36 51.64 31.21 13.36
C SER A 36 52.60 30.06 13.16
N GLU A 37 53.86 30.21 13.61
CA GLU A 37 54.84 29.10 13.56
C GLU A 37 54.51 27.95 14.54
N SER A 38 53.60 28.18 15.50
CA SER A 38 53.28 27.22 16.56
C SER A 38 51.97 26.47 16.38
N LEU A 39 51.13 26.83 15.39
CA LEU A 39 49.81 26.25 15.18
C LEU A 39 49.64 25.75 13.74
N PRO A 40 49.06 24.55 13.53
CA PRO A 40 48.77 24.04 12.19
C PRO A 40 47.77 24.91 11.42
N TYR A 41 47.95 24.98 10.09
CA TYR A 41 46.98 25.58 9.18
C TYR A 41 45.78 24.65 8.98
N PHE A 42 44.60 25.24 8.84
CA PHE A 42 43.40 24.56 8.34
C PHE A 42 42.50 25.53 7.56
N ASP A 43 41.67 24.98 6.68
CA ASP A 43 40.54 25.66 6.03
C ASP A 43 39.30 24.75 6.12
N VAL A 44 38.19 25.30 6.59
CA VAL A 44 36.88 24.64 6.58
C VAL A 44 35.92 25.47 5.74
N SER A 45 35.36 24.86 4.70
CA SER A 45 34.35 25.48 3.84
C SER A 45 33.08 24.63 3.76
N THR A 46 31.94 25.27 3.53
CA THR A 46 30.65 24.60 3.37
C THR A 46 30.07 24.91 2.01
N THR A 47 29.60 23.87 1.31
CA THR A 47 28.82 24.01 0.08
C THR A 47 27.36 24.00 0.44
N ASN A 48 26.63 25.01 -0.01
CA ASN A 48 25.19 25.14 0.22
C ASN A 48 24.38 24.78 -1.03
N GLU A 49 23.12 24.41 -0.88
CA GLU A 49 22.22 24.06 -1.99
C GLU A 49 20.80 24.59 -1.78
N HIS A 50 20.07 24.82 -2.87
CA HIS A 50 18.61 24.92 -2.85
C HIS A 50 17.99 23.52 -2.90
N ARG A 51 16.81 23.33 -2.30
CA ARG A 51 16.12 22.04 -2.28
C ARG A 51 14.80 22.09 -3.04
N GLY A 52 14.63 21.15 -3.97
CA GLY A 52 13.46 21.07 -4.83
C GLY A 52 13.28 22.32 -5.68
N ALA A 53 12.03 22.81 -5.79
CA ALA A 53 11.72 24.04 -6.52
C ALA A 53 11.90 25.32 -5.66
N ASN A 54 12.24 25.18 -4.38
CA ASN A 54 12.36 26.33 -3.47
C ASN A 54 13.77 26.93 -3.55
N THR A 55 13.88 28.12 -4.15
CA THR A 55 15.12 28.89 -4.25
C THR A 55 15.20 30.02 -3.23
N LYS A 56 14.24 30.11 -2.29
CA LYS A 56 14.21 31.15 -1.25
C LYS A 56 15.18 30.85 -0.11
N VAL A 57 15.44 29.55 0.09
CA VAL A 57 16.20 29.01 1.22
C VAL A 57 17.36 28.13 0.72
N SER A 58 18.47 28.06 1.44
CA SER A 58 19.61 27.18 1.14
C SER A 58 20.11 26.40 2.35
N TYR A 59 20.62 25.19 2.15
CA TYR A 59 21.05 24.30 3.23
C TYR A 59 22.48 23.80 3.00
N VAL A 60 23.21 23.48 4.08
CA VAL A 60 24.56 22.90 3.98
C VAL A 60 24.50 21.51 3.32
N LYS A 61 25.01 21.40 2.08
CA LYS A 61 25.10 20.17 1.29
C LYS A 61 26.33 19.32 1.62
N SER A 62 27.46 19.96 1.89
CA SER A 62 28.72 19.28 2.22
C SER A 62 29.67 20.20 2.98
N VAL A 63 30.61 19.59 3.71
CA VAL A 63 31.67 20.27 4.44
C VAL A 63 33.02 19.79 3.93
N HIS A 64 33.90 20.72 3.57
CA HIS A 64 35.24 20.44 3.06
C HIS A 64 36.27 20.94 4.08
N VAL A 65 37.27 20.11 4.38
CA VAL A 65 38.32 20.39 5.37
C VAL A 65 39.67 20.15 4.72
N GLU A 66 40.50 21.19 4.68
CA GLU A 66 41.91 21.11 4.30
C GLU A 66 42.78 21.20 5.55
N VAL A 67 43.53 20.13 5.85
CA VAL A 67 44.40 20.07 7.03
C VAL A 67 45.51 19.05 6.83
N TYR A 68 46.74 19.37 7.25
CA TYR A 68 47.92 18.49 7.08
C TYR A 68 48.10 17.94 5.65
N ASP A 69 47.96 18.79 4.64
CA ASP A 69 48.05 18.43 3.21
C ASP A 69 47.02 17.38 2.75
N ASN A 70 45.94 17.17 3.52
CA ASN A 70 44.82 16.30 3.15
C ASN A 70 43.58 17.13 2.84
N GLN A 71 42.87 16.74 1.78
CA GLN A 71 41.55 17.28 1.43
C GLN A 71 40.47 16.28 1.82
N ILE A 72 39.63 16.65 2.78
CA ILE A 72 38.60 15.79 3.34
C ILE A 72 37.24 16.40 3.05
N SER A 73 36.31 15.62 2.53
CA SER A 73 34.93 16.06 2.24
C SER A 73 33.93 15.19 2.99
N LEU A 74 33.11 15.83 3.82
CA LEU A 74 31.96 15.25 4.52
C LEU A 74 30.72 15.56 3.69
N LEU A 75 30.05 14.52 3.19
CA LEU A 75 28.97 14.61 2.22
C LEU A 75 27.64 14.15 2.83
N LYS A 76 26.55 14.35 2.08
CA LYS A 76 25.22 13.84 2.45
C LYS A 76 25.24 12.35 2.80
N ASN A 77 24.28 11.91 3.60
CA ASN A 77 24.17 10.52 4.07
C ASN A 77 25.43 10.02 4.82
N LYS A 78 26.14 10.94 5.48
CA LYS A 78 27.34 10.65 6.28
C LYS A 78 28.47 9.96 5.50
N LYS A 79 28.57 10.30 4.22
CA LYS A 79 29.57 9.80 3.30
C LYS A 79 30.86 10.62 3.42
N VAL A 80 32.04 9.99 3.34
CA VAL A 80 33.34 10.67 3.52
C VAL A 80 34.29 10.36 2.37
N ASN A 81 34.88 11.42 1.78
CA ASN A 81 35.97 11.31 0.83
C ASN A 81 37.26 11.91 1.41
N VAL A 82 38.40 11.25 1.20
CA VAL A 82 39.74 11.71 1.56
C VAL A 82 40.60 11.71 0.31
N ASN A 83 41.15 12.87 -0.07
CA ASN A 83 41.98 13.06 -1.27
C ASN A 83 41.31 12.52 -2.55
N GLY A 84 39.99 12.69 -2.67
CA GLY A 84 39.19 12.20 -3.79
C GLY A 84 38.75 10.74 -3.70
N HIS A 85 39.17 9.98 -2.68
CA HIS A 85 38.78 8.58 -2.48
C HIS A 85 37.72 8.41 -1.39
N ARG A 86 36.72 7.58 -1.64
CA ARG A 86 35.64 7.27 -0.71
C ARG A 86 36.12 6.30 0.36
N MET A 87 35.87 6.66 1.61
CA MET A 87 36.30 5.90 2.78
C MET A 87 35.11 5.37 3.58
N THR A 88 35.24 4.15 4.13
CA THR A 88 34.33 3.62 5.15
C THR A 88 34.82 3.98 6.54
N LEU A 89 33.93 4.52 7.38
CA LEU A 89 34.27 4.95 8.75
C LEU A 89 34.46 3.75 9.71
N PRO A 90 35.32 3.88 10.74
CA PRO A 90 36.20 5.03 11.03
C PRO A 90 37.48 5.06 10.16
N VAL A 91 38.06 6.24 10.00
CA VAL A 91 39.29 6.50 9.23
C VAL A 91 40.32 7.18 10.13
N PHE A 92 41.55 6.68 10.14
CA PHE A 92 42.66 7.26 10.89
C PHE A 92 43.82 7.60 9.95
N ILE A 93 44.22 8.87 9.86
CA ILE A 93 45.29 9.35 8.98
C ILE A 93 46.50 9.76 9.83
N GLU A 94 47.63 9.06 9.65
CA GLU A 94 48.91 9.32 10.33
C GLU A 94 48.84 9.45 11.87
N LYS A 95 47.78 8.96 12.52
CA LYS A 95 47.46 9.22 13.95
C LYS A 95 47.25 10.70 14.31
N LYS A 96 47.15 11.58 13.31
CA LYS A 96 46.91 13.02 13.49
C LYS A 96 45.47 13.41 13.24
N ILE A 97 44.77 12.68 12.37
CA ILE A 97 43.37 12.92 12.02
C ILE A 97 42.58 11.64 12.30
N SER A 98 41.47 11.77 13.00
CA SER A 98 40.48 10.73 13.23
C SER A 98 39.16 11.18 12.62
N ILE A 99 38.55 10.35 11.79
CA ILE A 99 37.21 10.59 11.23
C ILE A 99 36.34 9.41 11.61
N GLN A 100 35.26 9.66 12.34
CA GLN A 100 34.41 8.61 12.89
C GLN A 100 32.94 9.00 12.89
N SER A 101 32.07 7.99 12.91
CA SER A 101 30.65 8.21 13.16
C SER A 101 30.44 8.50 14.65
N SER A 102 29.73 9.58 14.96
CA SER A 102 29.45 10.05 16.32
C SER A 102 27.98 10.43 16.44
N GLY A 103 27.16 9.46 16.87
CA GLY A 103 25.70 9.60 16.91
C GLY A 103 25.11 10.00 15.56
N GLY A 104 24.48 11.18 15.53
CA GLY A 104 23.87 11.78 14.35
C GLY A 104 24.86 12.34 13.32
N TYR A 105 26.16 12.34 13.62
CA TYR A 105 27.14 13.13 12.86
C TYR A 105 28.32 12.29 12.36
N ILE A 106 28.97 12.77 11.31
CA ILE A 106 30.39 12.48 11.08
C ILE A 106 31.19 13.46 11.91
N LEU A 107 32.18 12.99 12.65
CA LEU A 107 33.10 13.81 13.44
C LEU A 107 34.53 13.61 12.93
N LEU A 108 35.17 14.70 12.52
CA LEU A 108 36.60 14.80 12.24
C LEU A 108 37.27 15.46 13.43
N GLU A 109 38.30 14.82 13.98
CA GLU A 109 39.14 15.34 15.07
C GLU A 109 40.60 15.32 14.66
N THR A 110 41.33 16.34 15.10
CA THR A 110 42.77 16.46 14.91
C THR A 110 43.52 16.39 16.24
N ASP A 111 44.79 16.01 16.20
CA ASP A 111 45.68 15.95 17.36
C ASP A 111 45.92 17.30 18.06
N PHE A 112 45.74 18.42 17.34
CA PHE A 112 45.83 19.78 17.90
C PHE A 112 44.49 20.33 18.42
N GLY A 113 43.42 19.53 18.38
CA GLY A 113 42.13 19.85 19.00
C GLY A 113 41.14 20.64 18.14
N LEU A 114 41.39 20.80 16.83
CA LEU A 114 40.31 21.15 15.89
C LEU A 114 39.38 19.95 15.74
N TRP A 115 38.07 20.20 15.84
CA TRP A 115 37.07 19.25 15.40
C TRP A 115 36.01 19.88 14.50
N VAL A 116 35.56 19.11 13.52
CA VAL A 116 34.53 19.48 12.55
C VAL A 116 33.51 18.36 12.50
N ARG A 117 32.22 18.70 12.59
CA ARG A 117 31.16 17.70 12.44
C ARG A 117 30.05 18.16 11.52
N TYR A 118 29.44 17.18 10.85
CA TYR A 118 28.35 17.37 9.90
C TYR A 118 27.31 16.28 10.07
N ASP A 119 26.03 16.63 10.09
CA ASP A 119 24.93 15.66 10.26
C ASP A 119 24.62 14.87 8.98
N GLY A 120 25.23 15.26 7.85
CA GLY A 120 24.92 14.68 6.55
C GLY A 120 23.69 15.31 5.88
N ASN A 121 23.11 16.38 6.45
CA ASN A 121 21.90 17.01 5.94
C ASN A 121 21.97 18.54 5.92
N HIS A 122 21.97 19.21 7.06
CA HIS A 122 21.75 20.67 7.15
C HIS A 122 22.58 21.38 8.21
N PHE A 123 23.24 20.65 9.11
CA PHE A 123 23.93 21.19 10.28
C PHE A 123 25.42 20.86 10.22
N ALA A 124 26.25 21.91 10.21
CA ALA A 124 27.70 21.80 10.33
C ALA A 124 28.21 22.62 11.52
N GLU A 125 29.23 22.12 12.21
CA GLU A 125 29.86 22.83 13.32
C GLU A 125 31.37 22.63 13.31
N VAL A 126 32.07 23.72 13.63
CA VAL A 126 33.53 23.78 13.75
C VAL A 126 33.87 24.23 15.16
N SER A 127 34.84 23.58 15.79
CA SER A 127 35.35 23.98 17.09
C SER A 127 36.86 23.98 17.13
N VAL A 128 37.39 25.01 17.77
CA VAL A 128 38.82 25.30 17.83
C VAL A 128 39.23 25.60 19.28
N PRO A 129 40.44 25.21 19.71
CA PRO A 129 40.93 25.58 21.02
C PRO A 129 41.28 27.07 21.11
N SER A 130 41.37 27.60 22.34
CA SER A 130 41.51 29.04 22.61
C SER A 130 42.82 29.68 22.14
N ASN A 131 43.84 28.86 21.82
CA ASN A 131 45.10 29.31 21.22
C ASN A 131 44.94 29.85 19.79
N PHE A 132 43.82 29.59 19.11
CA PHE A 132 43.49 30.17 17.80
C PHE A 132 42.80 31.53 17.88
N SER A 133 42.59 32.08 19.09
CA SER A 133 41.87 33.35 19.27
C SER A 133 42.54 34.51 18.52
N GLY A 134 41.75 35.24 17.72
CA GLY A 134 42.21 36.36 16.88
C GLY A 134 43.06 35.97 15.66
N LEU A 135 43.24 34.67 15.38
CA LEU A 135 44.01 34.19 14.22
C LEU A 135 43.14 33.72 13.05
N LEU A 136 41.84 33.59 13.29
CA LEU A 136 40.88 33.03 12.35
C LEU A 136 40.19 34.13 11.54
N CYS A 137 39.67 33.74 10.38
CA CYS A 137 38.72 34.56 9.63
C CYS A 137 37.81 33.66 8.77
N GLY A 138 36.70 34.22 8.30
CA GLY A 138 35.66 33.49 7.58
C GLY A 138 34.27 33.93 8.04
N LEU A 139 33.24 33.19 7.63
CA LEU A 139 31.87 33.43 8.10
C LEU A 139 31.72 33.20 9.60
N CYS A 140 32.58 32.38 10.23
CA CYS A 140 32.60 32.18 11.67
C CYS A 140 33.21 33.33 12.49
N GLY A 141 33.61 34.42 11.85
CA GLY A 141 34.23 35.55 12.54
C GLY A 141 35.72 35.32 12.87
N ASN A 142 36.27 36.19 13.71
CA ASN A 142 37.72 36.23 13.98
C ASN A 142 38.15 35.55 15.28
N TYR A 143 37.18 35.13 16.11
CA TYR A 143 37.36 34.47 17.39
C TYR A 143 38.17 35.29 18.41
N ASN A 144 37.89 36.58 18.55
CA ASN A 144 38.58 37.47 19.50
C ASN A 144 37.74 37.77 20.76
N GLY A 145 36.47 37.32 20.81
CA GLY A 145 35.54 37.54 21.91
C GLY A 145 34.64 38.78 21.75
N ASP A 146 34.70 39.50 20.63
CA ASP A 146 33.84 40.65 20.33
C ASP A 146 32.83 40.33 19.20
N PRO A 147 31.53 40.08 19.51
CA PRO A 147 30.53 39.79 18.49
C PRO A 147 30.26 40.92 17.49
N ASN A 148 30.80 42.13 17.72
CA ASN A 148 30.53 43.29 16.88
C ASN A 148 31.50 43.45 15.70
N ASP A 149 32.59 42.67 15.65
CA ASP A 149 33.59 42.74 14.58
C ASP A 149 33.71 41.45 13.76
N ASP A 150 32.72 40.57 13.86
CA ASP A 150 32.65 39.32 13.09
C ASP A 150 32.17 39.51 11.63
N ASN A 151 31.80 40.72 11.23
CA ASN A 151 31.34 41.04 9.88
C ASN A 151 32.47 41.54 8.96
N ILE A 152 33.67 40.95 9.07
CA ILE A 152 34.85 41.29 8.25
C ILE A 152 34.85 40.46 6.97
N LYS A 153 35.04 41.12 5.84
CA LYS A 153 35.15 40.53 4.50
C LYS A 153 36.51 39.88 4.26
N SER A 154 36.59 39.02 3.24
CA SER A 154 37.86 38.38 2.85
C SER A 154 38.99 39.35 2.48
N ASN A 155 38.65 40.58 2.09
CA ASN A 155 39.60 41.65 1.79
C ASN A 155 39.96 42.53 3.00
N GLY A 156 39.38 42.27 4.18
CA GLY A 156 39.61 43.02 5.43
C GLY A 156 38.66 44.20 5.67
N ASP A 157 37.76 44.54 4.73
CA ASP A 157 36.76 45.60 4.93
C ASP A 157 35.57 45.11 5.77
N ILE A 158 34.81 46.04 6.36
CA ILE A 158 33.56 45.74 7.08
C ILE A 158 32.42 45.54 6.07
N ALA A 159 31.67 44.45 6.20
CA ALA A 159 30.50 44.17 5.37
C ALA A 159 29.30 45.06 5.73
N SER A 160 28.52 45.48 4.72
CA SER A 160 27.31 46.29 4.94
C SER A 160 26.16 45.51 5.58
N ASP A 161 26.07 44.21 5.25
CA ASP A 161 25.03 43.29 5.66
C ASP A 161 25.53 41.85 5.51
N SER A 162 24.69 40.87 5.88
CA SER A 162 25.02 39.45 5.82
C SER A 162 25.26 38.94 4.39
N THR A 163 24.65 39.57 3.37
CA THR A 163 24.83 39.20 1.96
C THR A 163 26.18 39.65 1.45
N ASP A 164 26.57 40.91 1.68
CA ASP A 164 27.93 41.42 1.35
C ASP A 164 29.00 40.62 2.10
N LEU A 165 28.73 40.20 3.34
CA LEU A 165 29.62 39.32 4.09
C LEU A 165 29.76 37.95 3.41
N GLY A 166 28.64 37.27 3.16
CA GLY A 166 28.58 35.95 2.53
C GLY A 166 29.27 35.89 1.17
N GLU A 167 28.95 36.83 0.28
CA GLU A 167 29.54 36.92 -1.06
C GLU A 167 31.06 37.14 -1.02
N SER A 168 31.56 37.85 -0.01
CA SER A 168 33.01 38.09 0.12
C SER A 168 33.81 36.82 0.44
N TRP A 169 33.17 35.80 1.04
CA TRP A 169 33.80 34.54 1.46
C TRP A 169 33.55 33.39 0.47
N LEU A 170 33.14 33.69 -0.76
CA LEU A 170 32.98 32.71 -1.84
C LEU A 170 34.31 32.04 -2.20
N VAL A 171 34.30 30.71 -2.25
CA VAL A 171 35.43 29.91 -2.76
C VAL A 171 35.32 29.83 -4.29
N PRO A 172 36.33 30.28 -5.06
CA PRO A 172 36.25 30.28 -6.52
C PRO A 172 36.21 28.86 -7.10
N GLU A 173 35.14 28.52 -7.82
CA GLU A 173 35.00 27.27 -8.57
C GLU A 173 34.82 27.54 -10.08
N ASN A 174 35.37 26.66 -10.93
CA ASN A 174 35.18 26.75 -12.38
C ASN A 174 33.77 26.25 -12.76
N ASN A 175 33.04 27.02 -13.58
CA ASN A 175 31.73 26.70 -14.17
C ASN A 175 30.48 26.69 -13.24
N THR A 176 30.56 27.17 -12.00
CA THR A 176 29.40 27.22 -11.10
C THR A 176 28.68 28.58 -11.19
N ILE A 177 27.38 28.59 -11.52
CA ILE A 177 26.55 29.80 -11.50
C ILE A 177 26.01 29.99 -10.08
N CYS A 178 26.62 30.88 -9.32
CA CYS A 178 26.16 31.22 -7.98
C CYS A 178 25.03 32.25 -8.02
N SER A 179 24.01 32.03 -7.19
CA SER A 179 22.99 33.03 -6.90
C SER A 179 23.00 33.33 -5.41
N SER A 180 23.12 34.61 -5.06
CA SER A 180 22.68 35.13 -3.77
C SER A 180 21.16 35.31 -3.84
N GLY A 181 20.38 34.28 -3.47
CA GLY A 181 18.94 34.46 -3.24
C GLY A 181 18.72 35.30 -1.97
N GLY A 182 17.68 36.12 -1.76
CA GLY A 182 16.58 36.67 -2.58
C GLY A 182 16.10 37.98 -1.93
N LYS A 183 15.35 38.83 -2.64
CA LYS A 183 14.77 40.07 -2.07
C LYS A 183 13.84 39.76 -0.89
N GLU A 184 13.86 40.60 0.15
CA GLU A 184 12.96 40.52 1.30
C GLU A 184 11.48 40.39 0.85
N GLU A 185 10.93 39.18 0.87
CA GLU A 185 9.49 38.92 0.78
C GLU A 185 8.92 38.79 2.21
N GLN A 186 7.75 39.38 2.46
CA GLN A 186 7.08 39.27 3.75
C GLN A 186 6.46 37.89 3.93
N CYS A 187 6.63 37.30 5.12
CA CYS A 187 5.97 36.07 5.50
C CYS A 187 4.44 36.24 5.48
N ASP A 188 3.73 35.17 5.12
CA ASP A 188 2.28 35.11 5.30
C ASP A 188 1.93 35.28 6.80
N PRO A 189 1.09 36.26 7.17
CA PRO A 189 0.80 36.53 8.58
C PRO A 189 0.11 35.37 9.33
N VAL A 190 -0.64 34.52 8.62
CA VAL A 190 -1.29 33.34 9.22
C VAL A 190 -0.25 32.29 9.51
N LEU A 191 0.62 31.99 8.55
CA LEU A 191 1.71 31.03 8.71
C LEU A 191 2.69 31.45 9.81
N GLU A 192 3.07 32.73 9.84
CA GLU A 192 3.92 33.29 10.89
C GLU A 192 3.27 33.11 12.27
N SER A 193 1.97 33.38 12.37
CA SER A 193 1.23 33.20 13.62
C SER A 193 1.13 31.73 14.05
N GLU A 194 1.01 30.78 13.11
CA GLU A 194 1.02 29.35 13.41
C GLU A 194 2.41 28.89 13.86
N ALA A 195 3.47 29.31 13.16
CA ALA A 195 4.86 28.96 13.48
C ALA A 195 5.26 29.43 14.89
N LYS A 196 4.74 30.57 15.36
CA LYS A 196 5.01 31.12 16.70
C LYS A 196 4.34 30.36 17.85
N LYS A 197 3.40 29.44 17.58
CA LYS A 197 2.71 28.68 18.64
C LYS A 197 3.64 27.63 19.28
N ASN A 198 3.32 27.22 20.50
CA ASN A 198 4.04 26.15 21.22
C ASN A 198 3.84 24.76 20.59
N THR A 199 3.02 24.64 19.55
CA THR A 199 2.90 23.44 18.71
C THR A 199 3.91 23.42 17.56
N ALA A 200 4.68 24.49 17.36
CA ALA A 200 5.72 24.65 16.35
C ALA A 200 6.98 25.30 16.96
N CYS A 201 7.52 26.39 16.40
CA CYS A 201 8.76 27.01 16.86
C CYS A 201 8.68 27.56 18.29
N GLY A 202 7.49 27.94 18.77
CA GLY A 202 7.28 28.41 20.15
C GLY A 202 7.74 27.42 21.22
N MET A 203 7.89 26.13 20.89
CA MET A 203 8.49 25.12 21.78
C MET A 203 9.88 25.53 22.28
N ILE A 204 10.66 26.23 21.45
CA ILE A 204 12.03 26.67 21.77
C ILE A 204 12.03 27.64 22.95
N THR A 205 11.04 28.53 23.03
CA THR A 205 10.96 29.58 24.06
C THR A 205 10.02 29.26 25.22
N ASP A 206 9.25 28.17 25.15
CA ASP A 206 8.26 27.83 26.16
C ASP A 206 8.93 27.57 27.53
N PRO A 207 8.69 28.42 28.55
CA PRO A 207 9.35 28.28 29.86
C PRO A 207 8.87 27.04 30.65
N THR A 208 7.81 26.38 30.18
CA THR A 208 7.28 25.13 30.75
C THR A 208 7.47 23.93 29.83
N GLY A 209 8.01 24.15 28.63
CA GLY A 209 8.16 23.15 27.58
C GLY A 209 9.40 22.26 27.73
N ILE A 210 9.65 21.45 26.70
CA ILE A 210 10.72 20.44 26.66
C ILE A 210 12.14 21.05 26.77
N PHE A 211 12.33 22.30 26.33
CA PHE A 211 13.64 22.96 26.34
C PHE A 211 13.91 23.87 27.56
N LYS A 212 12.98 23.96 28.52
CA LYS A 212 13.07 24.92 29.64
C LYS A 212 14.39 24.87 30.41
N ASP A 213 14.98 23.68 30.57
CA ASP A 213 16.20 23.50 31.36
C ASP A 213 17.43 24.09 30.63
N CYS A 214 17.38 24.20 29.30
CA CYS A 214 18.43 24.76 28.45
C CYS A 214 18.45 26.28 28.41
N HIS A 215 17.31 26.95 28.61
CA HIS A 215 17.18 28.41 28.49
C HIS A 215 18.18 29.20 29.33
N SER A 216 18.61 28.63 30.46
CA SER A 216 19.59 29.23 31.36
C SER A 216 21.04 29.19 30.86
N LYS A 217 21.34 28.31 29.90
CA LYS A 217 22.67 28.10 29.32
C LYS A 217 22.77 28.59 27.88
N VAL A 218 21.70 28.41 27.11
CA VAL A 218 21.64 28.80 25.70
C VAL A 218 20.40 29.69 25.51
N PRO A 219 20.57 30.98 25.19
CA PRO A 219 19.44 31.87 24.94
C PRO A 219 18.56 31.38 23.77
N PRO A 220 17.24 31.20 23.96
CA PRO A 220 16.36 30.59 22.95
C PRO A 220 15.96 31.54 21.81
N GLN A 221 16.07 32.86 21.99
CA GLN A 221 15.42 33.84 21.12
C GLN A 221 15.86 33.75 19.65
N ASN A 222 17.17 33.66 19.40
CA ASN A 222 17.69 33.61 18.03
C ASN A 222 17.24 32.31 17.31
N PHE A 223 17.26 31.18 18.02
CA PHE A 223 16.80 29.90 17.47
C PHE A 223 15.31 29.90 17.16
N PHE A 224 14.50 30.56 17.99
CA PHE A 224 13.08 30.74 17.74
C PHE A 224 12.81 31.59 16.49
N GLU A 225 13.50 32.72 16.35
CA GLU A 225 13.36 33.60 15.18
C GLU A 225 13.78 32.90 13.89
N ASN A 226 14.91 32.19 13.93
CA ASN A 226 15.40 31.37 12.81
C ASN A 226 14.39 30.27 12.43
N CYS A 227 13.85 29.54 13.40
CA CYS A 227 12.82 28.53 13.14
C CYS A 227 11.56 29.14 12.49
N VAL A 228 11.07 30.28 12.99
CA VAL A 228 9.90 30.95 12.42
C VAL A 228 10.18 31.42 10.99
N TYR A 229 11.39 31.94 10.76
CA TYR A 229 11.85 32.32 9.44
C TYR A 229 11.85 31.11 8.49
N ASP A 230 12.50 30.01 8.86
CA ASP A 230 12.54 28.78 8.05
C ASP A 230 11.14 28.29 7.69
N MET A 231 10.24 28.21 8.68
CA MET A 231 8.85 27.81 8.49
C MET A 231 8.11 28.74 7.52
N CYS A 232 8.38 30.04 7.56
CA CYS A 232 7.78 31.01 6.65
C CYS A 232 8.22 30.78 5.19
N PHE A 233 9.51 30.60 4.95
CA PHE A 233 10.06 30.51 3.60
C PHE A 233 9.98 29.12 2.98
N THR A 234 9.55 28.11 3.75
CA THR A 234 9.21 26.77 3.25
C THR A 234 7.71 26.48 3.19
N GLY A 235 6.84 27.45 3.47
CA GLY A 235 5.39 27.23 3.45
C GLY A 235 4.88 26.36 4.62
N GLY A 236 5.65 26.30 5.71
CA GLY A 236 5.30 25.58 6.93
C GLY A 236 5.63 24.11 6.91
N GLN A 237 6.65 23.68 6.14
CA GLN A 237 7.05 22.27 6.07
C GLN A 237 7.53 21.74 7.43
N ALA A 238 7.02 20.57 7.82
CA ALA A 238 7.40 19.93 9.07
C ALA A 238 8.91 19.65 9.21
N THR A 239 9.63 19.41 8.12
CA THR A 239 11.09 19.22 8.14
C THR A 239 11.84 20.49 8.58
N SER A 240 11.36 21.68 8.19
CA SER A 240 11.92 22.98 8.61
C SER A 240 11.80 23.18 10.11
N LEU A 241 10.64 22.86 10.70
CA LEU A 241 10.48 22.85 12.15
C LEU A 241 11.51 21.93 12.80
N CYS A 242 11.68 20.71 12.27
CA CYS A 242 12.62 19.74 12.83
C CYS A 242 14.09 20.21 12.78
N TYR A 243 14.49 20.90 11.71
CA TYR A 243 15.83 21.48 11.60
C TYR A 243 16.06 22.59 12.66
N GLY A 244 15.07 23.47 12.85
CA GLY A 244 15.13 24.50 13.88
C GLY A 244 15.20 23.94 15.30
N LEU A 245 14.37 22.94 15.61
CA LEU A 245 14.39 22.25 16.91
C LEU A 245 15.71 21.50 17.14
N GLN A 246 16.23 20.80 16.12
CA GLN A 246 17.50 20.08 16.19
C GLN A 246 18.68 21.02 16.44
N ALA A 247 18.74 22.18 15.78
CA ALA A 247 19.81 23.16 15.99
C ALA A 247 19.86 23.68 17.44
N TYR A 248 18.69 23.92 18.05
CA TYR A 248 18.62 24.34 19.45
C TYR A 248 18.96 23.20 20.41
N ALA A 249 18.40 22.01 20.17
CA ALA A 249 18.70 20.80 20.96
C ALA A 249 20.21 20.50 20.98
N GLU A 250 20.88 20.62 19.84
CA GLU A 250 22.33 20.39 19.74
C GLU A 250 23.13 21.43 20.54
N SER A 251 22.71 22.70 20.49
CA SER A 251 23.33 23.75 21.31
C SER A 251 23.17 23.48 22.81
N CYS A 252 22.02 22.94 23.23
CA CYS A 252 21.79 22.50 24.61
C CYS A 252 22.71 21.35 25.02
N VAL A 253 22.87 20.34 24.16
CA VAL A 253 23.76 19.20 24.39
C VAL A 253 25.20 19.66 24.54
N ASN A 254 25.66 20.58 23.69
CA ASN A 254 26.97 21.22 23.79
C ASN A 254 27.16 22.01 25.09
N ALA A 255 26.09 22.57 25.66
CA ALA A 255 26.10 23.20 26.98
C ALA A 255 26.02 22.20 28.16
N GLY A 256 26.05 20.89 27.87
CA GLY A 256 25.99 19.81 28.86
C GLY A 256 24.57 19.45 29.31
N ILE A 257 23.53 19.91 28.60
CA ILE A 257 22.13 19.64 28.90
C ILE A 257 21.56 18.73 27.81
N CYS A 258 21.31 17.47 28.17
CA CYS A 258 20.71 16.53 27.24
C CYS A 258 19.19 16.48 27.39
N ILE A 259 18.46 16.54 26.28
CA ILE A 259 17.00 16.71 26.25
C ILE A 259 16.39 15.65 25.34
N GLU A 260 15.43 14.90 25.85
CA GLU A 260 14.61 13.99 25.03
C GLU A 260 13.48 14.79 24.38
N TRP A 261 13.70 15.23 23.13
CA TRP A 261 12.78 16.11 22.42
C TRP A 261 12.08 15.44 21.23
N ARG A 262 12.69 14.40 20.62
CA ARG A 262 12.07 13.62 19.54
C ARG A 262 11.14 12.54 20.08
N ASN A 263 10.09 12.27 19.34
CA ASN A 263 9.25 11.10 19.54
C ASN A 263 8.63 10.65 18.20
N ALA A 264 7.75 9.66 18.22
CA ALA A 264 7.13 9.12 17.01
C ALA A 264 6.32 10.15 16.19
N THR A 265 5.85 11.23 16.80
CA THR A 265 5.02 12.25 16.16
C THR A 265 5.68 13.64 16.09
N LEU A 266 6.77 13.86 16.83
CA LEU A 266 7.60 15.07 16.81
C LEU A 266 8.99 14.73 16.29
N CYS A 267 9.20 15.03 15.01
CA CYS A 267 10.49 14.89 14.32
C CYS A 267 11.15 13.52 14.51
N PRO A 268 10.46 12.40 14.19
CA PRO A 268 11.02 11.06 14.38
C PRO A 268 12.33 10.85 13.62
N MET A 269 13.28 10.16 14.25
CA MET A 269 14.54 9.75 13.61
C MET A 269 14.51 8.25 13.35
N SER A 270 14.76 7.87 12.08
CA SER A 270 14.85 6.46 11.69
C SER A 270 16.25 5.92 11.92
N CYS A 271 16.34 4.83 12.65
CA CYS A 271 17.61 4.17 12.94
C CYS A 271 17.76 2.87 12.12
N PRO A 272 18.95 2.60 11.56
CA PRO A 272 19.22 1.35 10.85
C PRO A 272 18.95 0.10 11.71
N GLY A 273 18.71 -1.04 11.06
CA GLY A 273 18.54 -2.33 11.74
C GLY A 273 19.68 -2.62 12.73
N GLY A 274 19.36 -3.20 13.88
CA GLY A 274 20.32 -3.45 14.96
C GLY A 274 20.72 -2.20 15.78
N SER A 275 20.12 -1.03 15.53
CA SER A 275 20.37 0.20 16.28
C SER A 275 19.10 0.81 16.90
N ILE A 276 19.28 1.74 17.85
CA ILE A 276 18.23 2.45 18.58
C ILE A 276 18.55 3.93 18.69
N TYR A 277 17.52 4.77 18.59
CA TYR A 277 17.64 6.21 18.84
C TYR A 277 17.91 6.48 20.34
N LYS A 278 18.80 7.42 20.62
CA LYS A 278 18.98 8.02 21.95
C LYS A 278 19.27 9.52 21.79
N SER A 279 18.66 10.36 22.62
CA SER A 279 19.06 11.79 22.66
C SER A 279 20.41 11.97 23.37
N CYS A 280 20.78 11.03 24.24
CA CYS A 280 22.02 11.05 25.01
C CYS A 280 22.82 9.75 24.84
N GLY A 281 23.57 9.61 23.75
CA GLY A 281 24.49 8.49 23.54
C GLY A 281 25.96 8.86 23.68
N THR A 282 26.81 7.83 23.59
CA THR A 282 28.27 7.99 23.58
C THR A 282 28.73 8.57 22.24
N ARG A 283 29.68 9.52 22.28
CA ARG A 283 30.33 10.03 21.06
C ARG A 283 31.23 9.01 20.37
N CYS A 284 31.64 7.96 21.10
CA CYS A 284 32.52 6.91 20.62
C CYS A 284 31.78 5.56 20.67
N PRO A 285 31.21 5.10 19.55
CA PRO A 285 30.60 3.78 19.47
C PRO A 285 31.66 2.68 19.41
N SER A 286 31.35 1.49 19.93
CA SER A 286 32.14 0.29 19.63
C SER A 286 32.02 -0.02 18.14
N THR A 287 33.15 -0.24 17.48
CA THR A 287 33.20 -0.54 16.04
C THR A 287 33.79 -1.93 15.81
N CYS A 288 33.57 -2.49 14.62
CA CYS A 288 34.24 -3.74 14.21
C CYS A 288 35.78 -3.64 14.25
N LEU A 289 36.35 -2.44 14.12
CA LEU A 289 37.79 -2.18 14.21
C LEU A 289 38.31 -2.05 15.63
N ASN A 290 37.49 -1.50 16.53
CA ASN A 290 37.86 -1.25 17.90
C ASN A 290 36.66 -1.52 18.82
N MET A 291 36.62 -2.75 19.35
CA MET A 291 35.57 -3.21 20.26
C MET A 291 35.70 -2.60 21.67
N SER A 292 36.83 -1.95 21.99
CA SER A 292 37.16 -1.42 23.32
C SER A 292 37.25 0.12 23.36
N ALA A 293 36.57 0.83 22.46
CA ALA A 293 36.66 2.29 22.28
C ALA A 293 36.12 3.15 23.45
N VAL A 294 36.09 2.65 24.69
CA VAL A 294 35.53 3.32 25.88
C VAL A 294 36.56 4.23 26.58
N ASP A 295 37.87 4.05 26.35
CA ASP A 295 38.89 4.61 27.26
C ASP A 295 39.47 5.99 26.89
N SER A 296 39.01 6.69 25.83
CA SER A 296 39.58 8.01 25.46
C SER A 296 38.62 8.99 24.77
N CYS A 297 37.33 8.99 25.12
CA CYS A 297 36.35 9.87 24.50
C CYS A 297 35.94 11.06 25.38
N SER A 298 35.53 12.17 24.76
CA SER A 298 34.88 13.30 25.45
C SER A 298 33.65 12.84 26.25
N PRO A 299 33.43 13.34 27.47
CA PRO A 299 32.28 12.95 28.30
C PRO A 299 30.95 13.58 27.85
N LEU A 300 30.96 14.47 26.86
CA LEU A 300 29.75 15.12 26.36
C LEU A 300 28.90 14.14 25.55
N PRO A 301 27.57 14.07 25.78
CA PRO A 301 26.69 13.20 25.00
C PRO A 301 26.55 13.69 23.56
N VAL A 302 25.99 12.83 22.71
CA VAL A 302 25.54 13.17 21.36
C VAL A 302 24.21 12.47 21.06
N GLU A 303 23.34 13.13 20.33
CA GLU A 303 22.08 12.55 19.84
C GLU A 303 22.35 11.68 18.61
N GLY A 304 21.60 10.59 18.42
CA GLY A 304 21.62 9.81 17.18
C GLY A 304 21.18 8.36 17.34
N CYS A 305 21.60 7.53 16.39
CA CYS A 305 21.37 6.09 16.39
C CYS A 305 22.58 5.34 16.94
N PHE A 306 22.35 4.42 17.87
CA PHE A 306 23.39 3.66 18.57
C PHE A 306 23.11 2.17 18.47
N CYS A 307 24.14 1.35 18.31
CA CYS A 307 23.95 -0.09 18.24
C CYS A 307 23.31 -0.65 19.52
N LYS A 308 22.40 -1.62 19.32
CA LYS A 308 21.81 -2.42 20.39
C LYS A 308 22.92 -3.25 21.06
N GLU A 309 22.66 -3.72 22.27
CA GLU A 309 23.58 -4.63 22.96
C GLU A 309 23.82 -5.90 22.11
N GLY A 310 25.09 -6.32 21.97
CA GLY A 310 25.50 -7.43 21.10
C GLY A 310 25.76 -7.05 19.63
N TYR A 311 25.56 -5.78 19.26
CA TYR A 311 25.89 -5.23 17.94
C TYR A 311 27.03 -4.21 18.04
N VAL A 312 27.83 -4.12 16.98
CA VAL A 312 28.93 -3.16 16.83
C VAL A 312 28.80 -2.41 15.51
N LEU A 313 29.32 -1.19 15.46
CA LEU A 313 29.21 -0.33 14.29
C LEU A 313 30.23 -0.72 13.20
N SER A 314 29.73 -0.93 11.99
CA SER A 314 30.51 -1.17 10.76
C SER A 314 30.08 -0.15 9.71
N GLY A 315 30.94 0.86 9.46
CA GLY A 315 30.55 2.04 8.68
C GLY A 315 29.42 2.81 9.36
N ASP A 316 28.23 2.77 8.77
CA ASP A 316 26.99 3.39 9.24
C ASP A 316 25.94 2.38 9.72
N LYS A 317 26.27 1.07 9.75
CA LYS A 317 25.35 -0.02 10.12
C LYS A 317 25.77 -0.74 11.38
N CYS A 318 24.79 -1.19 12.15
CA CYS A 318 25.03 -2.05 13.31
C CYS A 318 24.94 -3.51 12.88
N VAL A 319 26.03 -4.25 13.07
CA VAL A 319 26.13 -5.67 12.72
C VAL A 319 26.47 -6.47 13.98
N THR A 320 26.14 -7.75 14.01
CA THR A 320 26.62 -8.64 15.07
C THR A 320 28.14 -8.81 14.94
N GLU A 321 28.84 -9.13 16.04
CA GLU A 321 30.28 -9.34 16.02
C GLU A 321 30.72 -10.41 15.00
N SER A 322 29.90 -11.46 14.81
CA SER A 322 30.12 -12.52 13.82
C SER A 322 30.03 -12.03 12.37
N ASN A 323 29.38 -10.90 12.14
CA ASN A 323 29.11 -10.32 10.82
C ASN A 323 29.99 -9.08 10.58
N CYS A 324 30.98 -8.83 11.44
CA CYS A 324 32.00 -7.83 11.14
C CYS A 324 32.73 -8.20 9.86
N GLY A 325 32.92 -7.21 8.98
CA GLY A 325 33.71 -7.39 7.77
C GLY A 325 35.21 -7.47 8.06
N CYS A 326 35.97 -7.70 7.00
CA CYS A 326 37.42 -7.79 7.02
C CYS A 326 38.04 -6.39 6.99
N VAL A 327 39.28 -6.28 7.48
CA VAL A 327 39.99 -5.01 7.64
C VAL A 327 41.28 -5.08 6.83
N ASP A 328 41.42 -4.21 5.82
CA ASP A 328 42.72 -3.90 5.20
C ASP A 328 43.05 -2.41 5.43
N GLU A 329 44.33 -2.05 5.43
CA GLU A 329 44.82 -0.67 5.60
C GLU A 329 44.25 0.32 4.56
N LYS A 330 43.60 -0.18 3.49
CA LYS A 330 43.14 0.63 2.35
C LYS A 330 41.65 0.52 2.03
N ASN A 331 40.86 -0.34 2.68
CA ASN A 331 39.39 -0.39 2.59
C ASN A 331 38.78 -0.39 1.16
N HIS A 332 39.49 -0.90 0.14
CA HIS A 332 38.98 -0.97 -1.24
C HIS A 332 38.80 -2.43 -1.70
N TRP A 333 37.64 -2.77 -2.25
CA TRP A 333 37.39 -4.07 -2.91
C TRP A 333 38.31 -4.29 -4.11
N PHE A 334 38.67 -3.19 -4.80
CA PHE A 334 39.74 -3.14 -5.78
C PHE A 334 40.94 -2.43 -5.14
N PRO A 335 41.99 -3.16 -4.72
CA PRO A 335 43.04 -2.57 -3.89
C PRO A 335 43.90 -1.56 -4.65
N ARG A 336 43.99 -1.65 -5.99
CA ARG A 336 44.84 -0.81 -6.84
C ARG A 336 44.31 -0.69 -8.28
N TYR A 337 44.63 0.42 -8.93
CA TYR A 337 44.55 0.53 -10.39
C TYR A 337 45.53 -0.45 -11.05
N PRO A 338 45.18 -1.17 -12.14
CA PRO A 338 43.96 -1.08 -12.95
C PRO A 338 42.90 -2.17 -12.66
N CYS A 339 42.50 -2.37 -11.40
CA CYS A 339 41.43 -3.31 -10.99
C CYS A 339 41.72 -4.78 -11.35
N THR A 340 42.98 -5.20 -11.26
CA THR A 340 43.45 -6.55 -11.64
C THR A 340 43.17 -7.63 -10.60
N GLU A 341 42.66 -7.24 -9.44
CA GLU A 341 42.35 -8.12 -8.32
C GLU A 341 41.08 -7.58 -7.65
N ARG A 342 40.15 -8.47 -7.31
CA ARG A 342 38.97 -8.15 -6.50
C ARG A 342 39.06 -8.93 -5.21
N CYS A 343 39.06 -8.20 -4.11
CA CYS A 343 39.03 -8.75 -2.79
C CYS A 343 37.59 -8.96 -2.35
N THR A 344 37.33 -10.06 -1.64
CA THR A 344 36.07 -10.33 -0.95
C THR A 344 36.37 -10.72 0.48
N CYS A 345 35.48 -10.35 1.39
CA CYS A 345 35.62 -10.75 2.78
C CYS A 345 34.85 -12.04 3.02
N ARG A 346 35.53 -13.08 3.50
CA ARG A 346 34.89 -14.33 3.93
C ARG A 346 34.33 -14.20 5.34
N ALA A 347 33.38 -15.07 5.68
CA ALA A 347 32.71 -15.11 6.98
C ALA A 347 33.64 -15.42 8.17
N ASP A 348 34.88 -15.84 7.93
CA ASP A 348 35.92 -16.03 8.94
C ASP A 348 36.83 -14.79 9.10
N ASN A 349 36.41 -13.64 8.57
CA ASN A 349 37.13 -12.37 8.54
C ASN A 349 38.46 -12.42 7.77
N THR A 350 38.60 -13.38 6.83
CA THR A 350 39.74 -13.43 5.91
C THR A 350 39.43 -12.70 4.60
N ILE A 351 40.37 -11.85 4.17
CA ILE A 351 40.30 -11.22 2.85
C ILE A 351 40.86 -12.21 1.84
N GLU A 352 40.02 -12.62 0.89
CA GLU A 352 40.46 -13.37 -0.26
C GLU A 352 40.37 -12.48 -1.50
N CYS A 353 41.52 -12.21 -2.11
CA CYS A 353 41.59 -11.52 -3.38
C CYS A 353 41.78 -12.53 -4.50
N THR A 354 40.86 -12.48 -5.47
CA THR A 354 40.97 -13.25 -6.71
C THR A 354 41.41 -12.32 -7.82
N SER A 355 42.10 -12.89 -8.82
CA SER A 355 42.41 -12.15 -10.05
C SER A 355 41.10 -11.68 -10.69
N TRP A 356 41.08 -10.43 -11.14
CA TRP A 356 39.92 -9.78 -11.71
C TRP A 356 40.30 -9.02 -12.97
N GLU A 357 39.37 -8.93 -13.90
CA GLU A 357 39.44 -8.02 -15.05
C GLU A 357 38.08 -7.35 -15.19
N CYS A 358 38.06 -6.05 -15.46
CA CYS A 358 36.84 -5.34 -15.76
C CYS A 358 36.16 -5.93 -16.99
N GLY A 359 34.82 -5.90 -17.01
CA GLY A 359 34.04 -6.37 -18.15
C GLY A 359 34.43 -5.65 -19.45
N VAL A 360 34.07 -6.24 -20.58
CA VAL A 360 34.45 -5.75 -21.93
C VAL A 360 34.02 -4.31 -22.25
N GLN A 361 33.06 -3.76 -21.48
CA GLN A 361 32.57 -2.39 -21.60
C GLN A 361 32.75 -1.58 -20.30
N GLU A 362 33.60 -2.05 -19.39
CA GLU A 362 33.94 -1.36 -18.16
C GLU A 362 35.38 -0.85 -18.20
N GLU A 363 35.59 0.31 -17.59
CA GLU A 363 36.91 0.89 -17.37
C GLU A 363 37.19 0.97 -15.87
N CYS A 364 38.38 0.51 -15.46
CA CYS A 364 38.83 0.70 -14.09
C CYS A 364 39.06 2.19 -13.84
N SER A 365 38.18 2.81 -13.06
CA SER A 365 38.22 4.23 -12.77
C SER A 365 37.70 4.53 -11.37
N ILE A 366 37.79 5.79 -10.95
CA ILE A 366 37.21 6.26 -9.69
C ILE A 366 35.95 7.02 -10.04
N GLN A 367 34.78 6.51 -9.66
CA GLN A 367 33.50 7.19 -9.73
C GLN A 367 32.94 7.34 -8.32
N ASP A 368 32.45 8.53 -7.96
CA ASP A 368 32.01 8.90 -6.60
C ASP A 368 33.01 8.56 -5.48
N GLY A 369 34.30 8.60 -5.81
CA GLY A 369 35.40 8.26 -4.91
C GLY A 369 35.68 6.76 -4.76
N VAL A 370 34.87 5.88 -5.35
CA VAL A 370 35.06 4.42 -5.28
C VAL A 370 35.87 3.94 -6.50
N LEU A 371 37.03 3.33 -6.25
CA LEU A 371 37.79 2.64 -7.30
C LEU A 371 37.08 1.33 -7.66
N GLY A 372 36.74 1.16 -8.93
CA GLY A 372 36.08 -0.03 -9.43
C GLY A 372 36.05 -0.10 -10.95
N CYS A 373 35.56 -1.24 -11.44
CA CYS A 373 35.19 -1.38 -12.84
C CYS A 373 33.86 -0.66 -13.04
N HIS A 374 33.90 0.46 -13.75
CA HIS A 374 32.72 1.29 -14.00
C HIS A 374 32.42 1.32 -15.48
N SER A 375 31.14 1.36 -15.84
CA SER A 375 30.69 1.48 -17.22
C SER A 375 29.78 2.69 -17.37
N ASN A 376 29.89 3.39 -18.49
CA ASN A 376 28.89 4.40 -18.85
C ASN A 376 27.70 3.68 -19.51
N GLY A 377 26.62 3.55 -18.76
CA GLY A 377 25.32 3.14 -19.29
C GLY A 377 24.76 1.86 -18.68
N GLN A 378 23.45 1.73 -18.79
CA GLN A 378 22.65 0.60 -18.36
C GLN A 378 21.86 0.10 -19.56
N ALA A 379 21.42 -1.15 -19.53
CA ALA A 379 20.44 -1.67 -20.47
C ALA A 379 19.13 -1.96 -19.74
N ILE A 380 18.01 -1.69 -20.41
CA ILE A 380 16.68 -1.83 -19.83
C ILE A 380 15.93 -2.87 -20.67
N CYS A 381 15.44 -3.92 -20.00
CA CYS A 381 14.42 -4.81 -20.54
C CYS A 381 13.05 -4.36 -20.03
N GLN A 382 12.04 -4.33 -20.89
CA GLN A 382 10.68 -3.94 -20.52
C GLN A 382 9.70 -5.08 -20.81
N VAL A 383 8.77 -5.32 -19.89
CA VAL A 383 7.62 -6.22 -20.07
C VAL A 383 6.36 -5.38 -19.91
N VAL A 384 5.52 -5.36 -20.96
CA VAL A 384 4.47 -4.34 -21.13
C VAL A 384 3.20 -4.97 -21.67
N GLY A 385 2.05 -4.69 -21.07
CA GLY A 385 0.76 -5.04 -21.68
C GLY A 385 0.53 -6.54 -21.71
N ASP A 386 0.22 -7.10 -22.89
CA ASP A 386 -0.39 -8.42 -23.00
C ASP A 386 0.43 -9.75 -23.17
N PRO A 387 1.67 -9.94 -22.67
CA PRO A 387 2.80 -9.03 -22.58
C PRO A 387 3.66 -9.01 -23.85
N HIS A 388 4.09 -7.80 -24.17
CA HIS A 388 5.15 -7.48 -25.11
C HIS A 388 6.46 -7.31 -24.37
N TYR A 389 7.53 -7.80 -24.96
CA TYR A 389 8.88 -7.78 -24.43
C TYR A 389 9.75 -6.89 -25.29
N PHE A 390 10.52 -6.02 -24.65
CA PHE A 390 11.64 -5.31 -25.22
C PHE A 390 12.90 -5.80 -24.51
N THR A 391 13.78 -6.50 -25.23
CA THR A 391 15.01 -7.08 -24.68
C THR A 391 16.07 -6.01 -24.41
N PHE A 392 17.15 -6.39 -23.72
CA PHE A 392 18.26 -5.47 -23.44
C PHE A 392 18.94 -4.90 -24.70
N ASP A 393 18.91 -5.64 -25.82
CA ASP A 393 19.52 -5.22 -27.08
C ASP A 393 18.50 -4.58 -28.06
N GLY A 394 17.24 -4.44 -27.63
CA GLY A 394 16.19 -3.71 -28.36
C GLY A 394 15.29 -4.58 -29.23
N MET A 395 15.35 -5.91 -29.14
CA MET A 395 14.42 -6.81 -29.82
C MET A 395 13.02 -6.69 -29.20
N LYS A 396 12.01 -6.41 -30.03
CA LYS A 396 10.59 -6.41 -29.64
C LYS A 396 9.89 -7.69 -30.07
N TYR A 397 9.20 -8.36 -29.16
CA TYR A 397 8.34 -9.50 -29.51
C TYR A 397 7.14 -9.63 -28.56
N THR A 398 6.12 -10.37 -28.99
CA THR A 398 4.91 -10.65 -28.20
C THR A 398 4.89 -12.11 -27.79
N PHE A 399 4.57 -12.39 -26.53
CA PHE A 399 4.43 -13.76 -26.03
C PHE A 399 3.32 -13.84 -24.99
N VAL A 400 2.30 -14.67 -25.25
CA VAL A 400 1.04 -14.67 -24.46
C VAL A 400 0.84 -15.92 -23.58
N GLY A 401 1.94 -16.50 -23.08
CA GLY A 401 1.88 -17.62 -22.15
C GLY A 401 1.46 -17.19 -20.73
N THR A 402 0.78 -18.06 -19.98
CA THR A 402 0.23 -17.77 -18.63
C THR A 402 0.99 -18.45 -17.48
N CYS A 403 2.21 -18.90 -17.73
CA CYS A 403 3.03 -19.57 -16.72
C CYS A 403 4.02 -18.59 -16.08
N THR A 404 4.88 -19.13 -15.22
CA THR A 404 6.07 -18.46 -14.71
C THR A 404 7.25 -18.68 -15.66
N TYR A 405 7.88 -17.59 -16.09
CA TYR A 405 8.98 -17.63 -17.05
C TYR A 405 10.23 -16.94 -16.52
N THR A 406 11.40 -17.47 -16.89
CA THR A 406 12.69 -16.85 -16.59
C THR A 406 12.92 -15.62 -17.47
N LEU A 407 12.88 -14.43 -16.88
CA LEU A 407 13.15 -13.17 -17.58
C LEU A 407 14.64 -12.91 -17.69
N VAL A 408 15.35 -13.07 -16.57
CA VAL A 408 16.79 -12.89 -16.46
C VAL A 408 17.34 -13.94 -15.51
N GLU A 409 18.38 -14.65 -15.95
CA GLU A 409 19.21 -15.53 -15.14
C GLU A 409 20.69 -15.28 -15.48
N VAL A 410 21.60 -15.49 -14.53
CA VAL A 410 23.04 -15.38 -14.76
C VAL A 410 23.59 -16.75 -15.17
N VAL A 411 24.17 -16.84 -16.37
CA VAL A 411 24.50 -18.12 -17.04
C VAL A 411 25.66 -18.87 -16.37
N ASN A 412 26.63 -18.16 -15.79
CA ASN A 412 27.90 -18.76 -15.38
C ASN A 412 28.27 -18.32 -13.95
N THR A 413 28.43 -19.29 -13.05
CA THR A 413 28.78 -19.05 -11.63
C THR A 413 30.26 -18.71 -11.41
N ALA A 414 31.10 -18.83 -12.45
CA ALA A 414 32.48 -18.34 -12.45
C ALA A 414 32.60 -16.89 -12.96
N THR A 415 31.49 -16.17 -13.09
CA THR A 415 31.45 -14.79 -13.59
C THR A 415 31.78 -13.77 -12.50
N ASN A 416 32.13 -12.58 -12.99
CA ASN A 416 32.51 -11.42 -12.21
C ASN A 416 31.29 -10.58 -11.75
N VAL A 417 30.09 -11.16 -11.71
CA VAL A 417 28.83 -10.47 -11.30
C VAL A 417 28.10 -11.22 -10.19
N ILE A 418 27.21 -10.52 -9.49
CA ILE A 418 26.40 -11.14 -8.43
C ILE A 418 25.27 -11.95 -9.07
N PRO A 419 25.13 -13.26 -8.74
CA PRO A 419 24.03 -14.08 -9.24
C PRO A 419 22.67 -13.50 -8.84
N ILE A 420 21.77 -13.37 -9.82
CA ILE A 420 20.40 -12.92 -9.63
C ILE A 420 19.51 -13.65 -10.65
N THR A 421 18.31 -14.04 -10.21
CA THR A 421 17.28 -14.61 -11.08
C THR A 421 16.02 -13.77 -10.95
N ILE A 422 15.48 -13.33 -12.09
CA ILE A 422 14.24 -12.57 -12.16
C ILE A 422 13.24 -13.37 -13.00
N LEU A 423 12.11 -13.68 -12.40
CA LEU A 423 11.03 -14.45 -13.02
C LEU A 423 9.78 -13.58 -13.12
N GLY A 424 9.01 -13.76 -14.19
CA GLY A 424 7.72 -13.10 -14.41
C GLY A 424 6.62 -14.14 -14.53
N LYS A 425 5.57 -14.01 -13.72
CA LYS A 425 4.37 -14.84 -13.82
C LYS A 425 3.29 -14.08 -14.55
N ASN A 426 2.80 -14.63 -15.65
CA ASN A 426 1.73 -14.05 -16.44
C ASN A 426 0.38 -14.71 -16.10
N GLU A 427 -0.73 -14.05 -16.38
CA GLU A 427 -2.07 -14.62 -16.27
C GLU A 427 -3.05 -14.01 -17.27
N ASP A 428 -4.10 -14.76 -17.67
CA ASP A 428 -5.17 -14.22 -18.51
C ASP A 428 -5.91 -13.08 -17.79
N ARG A 429 -6.11 -11.96 -18.49
CA ARG A 429 -6.86 -10.79 -18.00
C ARG A 429 -8.24 -10.74 -18.64
N GLY A 430 -9.13 -11.55 -18.10
CA GLY A 430 -10.56 -11.58 -18.43
C GLY A 430 -10.93 -12.18 -19.79
N LEU A 431 -9.96 -12.25 -20.71
CA LEU A 431 -10.02 -12.96 -21.98
C LEU A 431 -8.81 -13.87 -22.09
N ARG A 432 -9.02 -15.02 -22.73
CA ARG A 432 -7.94 -15.95 -23.03
C ARG A 432 -7.01 -15.36 -24.09
N GLY A 433 -5.71 -15.37 -23.84
CA GLY A 433 -4.69 -14.87 -24.77
C GLY A 433 -4.47 -13.36 -24.70
N ALA A 434 -5.11 -12.68 -23.75
CA ALA A 434 -4.77 -11.32 -23.33
C ALA A 434 -4.12 -11.41 -21.95
N THR A 435 -2.82 -11.67 -21.90
CA THR A 435 -2.12 -12.09 -20.68
C THR A 435 -1.37 -10.95 -20.02
N TYR A 436 -1.40 -10.79 -18.70
CA TYR A 436 -0.70 -9.68 -18.02
C TYR A 436 0.21 -10.21 -16.92
N LEU A 437 1.23 -9.43 -16.59
CA LEU A 437 2.11 -9.72 -15.47
C LEU A 437 1.31 -9.74 -14.15
N LYS A 438 1.35 -10.87 -13.46
CA LYS A 438 0.70 -11.12 -12.16
C LYS A 438 1.67 -10.84 -11.02
N GLU A 439 2.83 -11.47 -11.08
CA GLU A 439 3.86 -11.42 -10.05
C GLU A 439 5.26 -11.35 -10.68
N VAL A 440 6.17 -10.68 -9.99
CA VAL A 440 7.60 -10.66 -10.32
C VAL A 440 8.36 -11.26 -9.15
N TYR A 441 9.11 -12.31 -9.39
CA TYR A 441 9.98 -12.94 -8.40
C TYR A 441 11.42 -12.51 -8.65
N ILE A 442 12.10 -12.02 -7.62
CA ILE A 442 13.49 -11.60 -7.65
C ILE A 442 14.23 -12.40 -6.60
N ASP A 443 15.05 -13.35 -7.05
CA ASP A 443 15.86 -14.21 -6.20
C ASP A 443 17.29 -13.66 -6.13
N VAL A 444 17.67 -13.19 -4.94
CA VAL A 444 18.98 -12.58 -4.69
C VAL A 444 19.45 -12.89 -3.26
N HIS A 445 20.74 -13.23 -3.10
CA HIS A 445 21.32 -13.63 -1.80
C HIS A 445 20.57 -14.74 -1.04
N GLY A 446 19.91 -15.65 -1.77
CA GLY A 446 19.13 -16.75 -1.16
C GLY A 446 17.78 -16.31 -0.56
N VAL A 447 17.30 -15.11 -0.87
CA VAL A 447 15.99 -14.59 -0.48
C VAL A 447 15.16 -14.30 -1.72
N ARG A 448 13.86 -14.63 -1.66
CA ARG A 448 12.89 -14.32 -2.71
C ARG A 448 12.11 -13.07 -2.35
N ILE A 449 12.20 -12.06 -3.20
CA ILE A 449 11.35 -10.87 -3.18
C ILE A 449 10.25 -11.08 -4.22
N THR A 450 8.98 -10.97 -3.82
CA THR A 450 7.84 -11.08 -4.73
C THR A 450 7.13 -9.74 -4.81
N LEU A 451 7.06 -9.16 -6.01
CA LEU A 451 6.24 -7.97 -6.29
C LEU A 451 4.92 -8.44 -6.90
N GLN A 452 3.80 -8.01 -6.34
CA GLN A 452 2.45 -8.46 -6.68
C GLN A 452 1.59 -7.30 -7.19
N LYS A 453 0.45 -7.63 -7.81
CA LYS A 453 -0.59 -6.64 -8.17
C LYS A 453 -1.01 -5.77 -6.99
N ASN A 454 -1.51 -4.56 -7.30
CA ASN A 454 -1.89 -3.55 -6.31
C ASN A 454 -0.73 -3.18 -5.36
N GLN A 455 0.50 -3.19 -5.90
CA GLN A 455 1.73 -2.85 -5.19
C GLN A 455 1.96 -3.71 -3.93
N GLY A 456 1.67 -5.02 -4.00
CA GLY A 456 1.99 -5.95 -2.92
C GLY A 456 3.46 -6.37 -2.92
N ILE A 457 4.05 -6.54 -1.74
CA ILE A 457 5.46 -6.95 -1.60
C ILE A 457 5.54 -8.08 -0.58
N LEU A 458 6.13 -9.20 -0.98
CA LEU A 458 6.46 -10.31 -0.08
C LEU A 458 7.98 -10.51 0.00
N LEU A 459 8.50 -10.77 1.19
CA LEU A 459 9.85 -11.29 1.42
C LEU A 459 9.73 -12.71 1.99
N ASN A 460 10.20 -13.72 1.26
CA ASN A 460 10.05 -15.14 1.65
C ASN A 460 8.61 -15.50 2.07
N ASN A 461 7.62 -15.02 1.31
CA ASN A 461 6.18 -15.17 1.57
C ASN A 461 5.62 -14.37 2.76
N GLU A 462 6.38 -13.48 3.39
CA GLU A 462 5.88 -12.56 4.43
C GLU A 462 5.58 -11.18 3.83
N ARG A 463 4.40 -10.62 4.12
CA ARG A 463 4.00 -9.30 3.63
C ARG A 463 4.82 -8.21 4.30
N VAL A 464 5.43 -7.35 3.49
CA VAL A 464 6.15 -6.17 3.96
C VAL A 464 5.63 -4.90 3.29
N TYR A 465 5.91 -3.76 3.90
CA TYR A 465 5.50 -2.44 3.40
C TYR A 465 6.72 -1.54 3.20
N THR A 466 6.67 -0.71 2.18
CA THR A 466 7.75 0.24 1.88
C THR A 466 7.82 1.39 2.89
N PRO A 467 9.01 1.97 3.13
CA PRO A 467 10.29 1.55 2.58
C PRO A 467 10.87 0.34 3.33
N VAL A 468 11.41 -0.63 2.59
CA VAL A 468 12.14 -1.77 3.14
C VAL A 468 13.64 -1.50 2.97
N GLN A 469 14.33 -1.31 4.08
CA GLN A 469 15.77 -1.04 4.12
C GLN A 469 16.45 -1.94 5.15
N ASN A 470 17.66 -2.41 4.82
CA ASN A 470 18.53 -3.21 5.71
C ASN A 470 17.98 -4.58 6.15
N ARG A 471 16.90 -5.07 5.54
CA ARG A 471 16.42 -6.47 5.69
C ARG A 471 17.32 -7.46 4.93
N LEU A 472 17.80 -7.01 3.78
CA LEU A 472 18.74 -7.68 2.91
C LEU A 472 19.93 -6.76 2.72
N GLN A 473 21.14 -7.29 2.90
CA GLN A 473 22.35 -6.52 2.64
C GLN A 473 22.37 -6.13 1.16
N GLY A 474 22.61 -4.85 0.89
CA GLY A 474 22.71 -4.33 -0.47
C GLY A 474 21.40 -4.20 -1.24
N VAL A 475 20.23 -4.42 -0.62
CA VAL A 475 18.92 -4.30 -1.30
C VAL A 475 18.01 -3.31 -0.58
N SER A 476 17.37 -2.44 -1.34
CA SER A 476 16.33 -1.52 -0.86
C SER A 476 15.07 -1.64 -1.71
N ILE A 477 13.90 -1.50 -1.07
CA ILE A 477 12.60 -1.55 -1.74
C ILE A 477 11.80 -0.30 -1.34
N GLY A 478 11.36 0.48 -2.31
CA GLY A 478 10.64 1.73 -2.08
C GLY A 478 9.56 1.99 -3.12
N ASN A 479 8.68 2.95 -2.84
CA ASN A 479 7.71 3.45 -3.82
C ASN A 479 8.27 4.71 -4.47
N VAL A 480 8.31 4.73 -5.80
CA VAL A 480 8.79 5.85 -6.61
C VAL A 480 7.74 6.12 -7.68
N GLY A 481 6.99 7.22 -7.53
CA GLY A 481 5.83 7.52 -8.37
C GLY A 481 4.82 6.38 -8.40
N ARG A 482 4.58 5.82 -9.59
CA ARG A 482 3.68 4.67 -9.79
C ARG A 482 4.32 3.30 -9.54
N PHE A 483 5.64 3.23 -9.37
CA PHE A 483 6.37 1.97 -9.30
C PHE A 483 6.73 1.59 -7.86
N ILE A 484 6.69 0.29 -7.57
CA ILE A 484 7.59 -0.29 -6.57
C ILE A 484 8.95 -0.47 -7.24
N VAL A 485 10.01 -0.03 -6.58
CA VAL A 485 11.38 -0.13 -7.07
C VAL A 485 12.19 -0.96 -6.09
N VAL A 486 12.81 -2.01 -6.61
CA VAL A 486 13.87 -2.78 -5.94
C VAL A 486 15.19 -2.32 -6.51
N GLU A 487 16.03 -1.69 -5.68
CA GLU A 487 17.39 -1.27 -6.07
C GLU A 487 18.43 -2.10 -5.30
N THR A 488 19.44 -2.57 -6.02
CA THR A 488 20.60 -3.25 -5.44
C THR A 488 21.85 -2.36 -5.47
N ASP A 489 22.77 -2.58 -4.52
CA ASP A 489 24.04 -1.86 -4.42
C ASP A 489 25.04 -2.21 -5.53
N PHE A 490 24.79 -3.31 -6.26
CA PHE A 490 25.51 -3.71 -7.46
C PHE A 490 24.85 -3.25 -8.76
N GLY A 491 23.84 -2.38 -8.67
CA GLY A 491 23.32 -1.60 -9.81
C GLY A 491 22.17 -2.24 -10.58
N VAL A 492 21.60 -3.35 -10.12
CA VAL A 492 20.37 -3.90 -10.71
C VAL A 492 19.16 -3.16 -10.13
N ILE A 493 18.27 -2.71 -11.01
CA ILE A 493 17.04 -2.00 -10.62
C ILE A 493 15.85 -2.71 -11.27
N VAL A 494 14.85 -3.07 -10.46
CA VAL A 494 13.60 -3.66 -10.93
C VAL A 494 12.45 -2.73 -10.55
N LYS A 495 11.73 -2.20 -11.53
CA LYS A 495 10.55 -1.35 -11.31
C LYS A 495 9.29 -2.10 -11.75
N TYR A 496 8.27 -2.15 -10.91
CA TYR A 496 6.97 -2.73 -11.26
C TYR A 496 5.83 -1.82 -10.82
N ASP A 497 4.92 -1.49 -11.74
CA ASP A 497 3.78 -0.61 -11.45
C ASP A 497 2.66 -1.30 -10.64
N GLY A 498 2.76 -2.62 -10.44
CA GLY A 498 1.73 -3.41 -9.78
C GLY A 498 0.54 -3.76 -10.69
N ASN A 499 0.69 -3.63 -12.01
CA ASN A 499 -0.39 -3.90 -12.97
C ASN A 499 0.10 -4.49 -14.31
N HIS A 500 0.84 -3.74 -15.12
CA HIS A 500 1.14 -4.13 -16.52
C HIS A 500 2.53 -3.72 -17.03
N HIS A 501 3.33 -3.00 -16.24
CA HIS A 501 4.63 -2.47 -16.69
C HIS A 501 5.73 -2.86 -15.71
N LEU A 502 6.69 -3.65 -16.21
CA LEU A 502 7.92 -4.03 -15.53
C LEU A 502 9.14 -3.51 -16.30
N GLU A 503 10.05 -2.85 -15.62
CA GLU A 503 11.37 -2.49 -16.12
C GLU A 503 12.45 -3.22 -15.33
N ILE A 504 13.35 -3.91 -16.03
CA ILE A 504 14.54 -4.53 -15.45
C ILE A 504 15.74 -3.79 -16.03
N THR A 505 16.51 -3.14 -15.17
CA THR A 505 17.72 -2.41 -15.56
C THR A 505 18.94 -3.17 -15.10
N LEU A 506 19.82 -3.52 -16.03
CA LEU A 506 21.11 -4.15 -15.74
C LEU A 506 22.27 -3.18 -16.04
N PRO A 507 23.29 -3.12 -15.16
CA PRO A 507 24.54 -2.45 -15.49
C PRO A 507 25.28 -3.24 -16.57
N ARG A 508 26.11 -2.55 -17.39
CA ARG A 508 26.93 -3.20 -18.44
C ARG A 508 27.94 -4.23 -17.89
N SER A 509 28.15 -4.28 -16.58
CA SER A 509 28.86 -5.39 -15.92
C SER A 509 28.25 -6.75 -16.25
N TYR A 510 26.94 -6.83 -16.53
CA TYR A 510 26.21 -8.05 -16.92
C TYR A 510 26.22 -8.32 -18.43
N PHE A 511 26.92 -7.52 -19.23
CA PHE A 511 26.98 -7.68 -20.68
C PHE A 511 27.48 -9.07 -21.06
N SER A 512 26.69 -9.79 -21.86
CA SER A 512 26.89 -11.18 -22.30
C SER A 512 26.99 -12.21 -21.17
N GLN A 513 26.44 -11.93 -19.98
CA GLN A 513 26.47 -12.83 -18.82
C GLN A 513 25.09 -13.30 -18.38
N VAL A 514 24.04 -12.87 -19.06
CA VAL A 514 22.66 -13.22 -18.77
C VAL A 514 22.00 -13.96 -19.92
N HIS A 515 20.92 -14.64 -19.62
CA HIS A 515 20.00 -15.25 -20.56
C HIS A 515 18.58 -15.22 -19.98
N GLY A 516 17.58 -15.43 -20.82
CA GLY A 516 16.17 -15.44 -20.44
C GLY A 516 15.33 -14.73 -21.49
N MET A 517 14.08 -14.47 -21.17
CA MET A 517 13.17 -13.75 -22.06
C MET A 517 13.63 -12.30 -22.38
N CYS A 518 14.49 -11.71 -21.55
CA CYS A 518 15.08 -10.40 -21.82
C CYS A 518 16.30 -10.43 -22.78
N GLY A 519 16.58 -11.58 -23.40
CA GLY A 519 17.71 -11.75 -24.32
C GLY A 519 19.01 -12.10 -23.58
N ASN A 520 20.13 -11.98 -24.29
CA ASN A 520 21.46 -12.34 -23.76
C ASN A 520 22.37 -11.12 -23.45
N PHE A 521 21.90 -9.92 -23.78
CA PHE A 521 22.56 -8.64 -23.53
C PHE A 521 23.99 -8.58 -24.10
N ASN A 522 24.14 -8.84 -25.39
CA ASN A 522 25.42 -8.84 -26.10
C ASN A 522 25.53 -7.75 -27.18
N GLY A 523 24.53 -6.86 -27.28
CA GLY A 523 24.43 -5.79 -28.27
C GLY A 523 23.92 -6.22 -29.65
N ASN A 524 23.44 -7.46 -29.81
CA ASN A 524 22.95 -8.01 -31.07
C ASN A 524 21.50 -8.52 -30.95
N HIS A 525 20.53 -7.66 -31.22
CA HIS A 525 19.11 -8.02 -31.12
C HIS A 525 18.66 -9.21 -32.00
N GLU A 526 19.40 -9.54 -33.08
CA GLU A 526 19.03 -10.63 -34.00
C GLU A 526 19.18 -12.03 -33.35
N ASP A 527 19.93 -12.14 -32.25
CA ASP A 527 20.12 -13.40 -31.53
C ASP A 527 19.38 -13.47 -30.18
N ASP A 528 18.58 -12.46 -29.85
CA ASP A 528 17.85 -12.42 -28.57
C ASP A 528 16.78 -13.49 -28.46
N LEU A 529 16.23 -13.97 -29.59
CA LEU A 529 15.27 -15.07 -29.66
C LEU A 529 15.95 -16.43 -29.89
N SER A 530 17.19 -16.59 -29.39
CA SER A 530 17.93 -17.84 -29.49
C SER A 530 17.72 -18.75 -28.28
N LEU A 531 17.55 -20.03 -28.54
CA LEU A 531 17.56 -21.07 -27.50
C LEU A 531 18.98 -21.20 -26.92
N THR A 532 19.12 -21.88 -25.78
CA THR A 532 20.42 -22.13 -25.11
C THR A 532 21.46 -22.85 -25.98
N ASN A 533 21.05 -23.49 -27.08
CA ASN A 533 21.92 -24.10 -28.08
C ASN A 533 22.35 -23.15 -29.22
N GLY A 534 21.95 -21.86 -29.16
CA GLY A 534 22.25 -20.81 -30.14
C GLY A 534 21.32 -20.76 -31.36
N THR A 535 20.22 -21.52 -31.38
CA THR A 535 19.29 -21.54 -32.52
C THR A 535 18.22 -20.47 -32.35
N THR A 536 18.11 -19.52 -33.29
CA THR A 536 17.02 -18.53 -33.33
C THR A 536 15.70 -19.20 -33.71
N VAL A 537 14.64 -18.94 -32.95
CA VAL A 537 13.30 -19.53 -33.12
C VAL A 537 12.20 -18.46 -33.11
N THR A 538 10.94 -18.85 -33.33
CA THR A 538 9.81 -17.91 -33.23
C THR A 538 9.54 -17.51 -31.78
N ALA A 539 8.91 -16.36 -31.56
CA ALA A 539 8.61 -15.86 -30.21
C ALA A 539 7.85 -16.87 -29.32
N PRO A 540 6.79 -17.57 -29.81
CA PRO A 540 6.14 -18.62 -29.02
C PRO A 540 7.08 -19.79 -28.65
N GLN A 541 7.93 -20.24 -29.59
CA GLN A 541 8.89 -21.31 -29.32
C GLN A 541 9.97 -20.88 -28.32
N PHE A 542 10.43 -19.64 -28.44
CA PHE A 542 11.41 -19.03 -27.54
C PHE A 542 10.83 -18.89 -26.13
N GLY A 543 9.69 -18.22 -25.95
CA GLY A 543 9.10 -17.98 -24.63
C GLY A 543 8.72 -19.28 -23.91
N ASN A 544 8.12 -20.26 -24.61
CA ASN A 544 7.80 -21.57 -24.02
C ASN A 544 9.05 -22.34 -23.57
N SER A 545 10.24 -22.06 -24.12
CA SER A 545 11.48 -22.71 -23.69
C SER A 545 12.01 -22.18 -22.35
N TRP A 546 11.49 -21.05 -21.86
CA TRP A 546 11.85 -20.41 -20.60
C TRP A 546 10.82 -20.63 -19.48
N GLU A 547 9.87 -21.56 -19.68
CA GLU A 547 8.92 -21.97 -18.65
C GLU A 547 9.65 -22.65 -17.47
N VAL A 548 9.28 -22.28 -16.24
CA VAL A 548 9.89 -22.82 -15.02
C VAL A 548 9.20 -24.13 -14.61
N GLU A 549 9.96 -25.24 -14.52
CA GLU A 549 9.42 -26.60 -14.27
C GLU A 549 8.64 -26.79 -12.96
N GLU A 550 8.84 -25.92 -11.96
CA GLU A 550 8.16 -25.98 -10.65
C GLU A 550 6.82 -25.22 -10.59
N ASP A 551 6.31 -24.66 -11.71
CA ASP A 551 5.04 -23.93 -11.67
C ASP A 551 3.86 -24.88 -11.35
N SER A 552 3.38 -24.80 -10.11
CA SER A 552 2.30 -25.65 -9.58
C SER A 552 0.89 -25.25 -10.01
N ASP A 553 0.76 -24.19 -10.82
CA ASP A 553 -0.54 -23.65 -11.24
C ASP A 553 -1.25 -24.58 -12.23
N LYS A 554 -2.41 -25.10 -11.82
CA LYS A 554 -3.30 -25.92 -12.68
C LYS A 554 -3.81 -25.18 -13.94
N GLY A 555 -3.58 -23.87 -14.06
CA GLY A 555 -4.03 -23.01 -15.15
C GLY A 555 -2.92 -22.47 -16.07
N CYS A 556 -1.67 -22.93 -15.92
CA CYS A 556 -0.57 -22.56 -16.81
C CYS A 556 -0.81 -23.10 -18.23
N LEU A 557 -0.69 -22.22 -19.23
CA LEU A 557 -0.88 -22.51 -20.65
C LEU A 557 0.27 -21.90 -21.48
N PRO A 558 0.86 -22.66 -22.41
CA PRO A 558 1.90 -22.16 -23.31
C PRO A 558 1.30 -21.29 -24.43
N ASP A 559 2.13 -20.43 -25.04
CA ASP A 559 1.76 -19.70 -26.25
C ASP A 559 1.81 -20.63 -27.46
N LEU A 560 0.69 -20.79 -28.16
CA LEU A 560 0.56 -21.66 -29.34
C LEU A 560 0.23 -20.88 -30.62
N ARG A 561 0.37 -19.55 -30.61
CA ARG A 561 0.09 -18.71 -31.78
C ARG A 561 1.01 -19.05 -32.95
N GLN A 562 0.47 -18.93 -34.16
CA GLN A 562 1.20 -19.14 -35.42
C GLN A 562 1.63 -17.83 -36.08
N ASP A 563 0.90 -16.75 -35.81
CA ASP A 563 1.16 -15.39 -36.26
C ASP A 563 0.87 -14.38 -35.13
N ASP A 564 1.36 -13.17 -35.32
CA ASP A 564 1.15 -12.03 -34.40
C ASP A 564 0.07 -11.07 -34.93
N GLU A 565 -0.93 -11.57 -35.67
CA GLU A 565 -2.00 -10.70 -36.17
C GLU A 565 -2.91 -10.20 -35.02
N PRO A 566 -3.17 -8.88 -34.91
CA PRO A 566 -4.09 -8.35 -33.92
C PRO A 566 -5.50 -8.95 -34.06
N PRO A 567 -6.18 -9.33 -32.96
CA PRO A 567 -7.43 -10.10 -33.00
C PRO A 567 -8.69 -9.27 -33.32
N CYS A 568 -8.57 -8.23 -34.16
CA CYS A 568 -9.67 -7.33 -34.51
C CYS A 568 -10.15 -7.47 -35.95
N THR A 569 -11.42 -7.11 -36.18
CA THR A 569 -11.98 -6.97 -37.52
C THR A 569 -11.29 -5.81 -38.27
N ALA A 570 -11.25 -5.88 -39.60
CA ALA A 570 -10.63 -4.84 -40.42
C ALA A 570 -11.23 -3.43 -40.19
N GLU A 571 -12.52 -3.36 -39.87
CA GLU A 571 -13.23 -2.11 -39.58
C GLU A 571 -12.80 -1.53 -38.21
N ASN A 572 -12.78 -2.36 -37.16
CA ASN A 572 -12.36 -1.94 -35.82
C ASN A 572 -10.88 -1.55 -35.79
N LYS A 573 -10.04 -2.31 -36.50
CA LYS A 573 -8.59 -2.07 -36.60
C LYS A 573 -8.29 -0.64 -37.06
N GLN A 574 -8.99 -0.14 -38.09
CA GLN A 574 -8.79 1.23 -38.59
C GLN A 574 -9.14 2.32 -37.56
N VAL A 575 -10.15 2.08 -36.71
CA VAL A 575 -10.54 3.02 -35.65
C VAL A 575 -9.48 3.04 -34.55
N ILE A 576 -9.06 1.85 -34.10
CA ILE A 576 -8.02 1.65 -33.10
C ILE A 576 -6.68 2.25 -33.56
N GLU A 577 -6.28 1.99 -34.81
CA GLU A 577 -5.08 2.58 -35.42
C GLU A 577 -5.09 4.12 -35.32
N ARG A 578 -6.22 4.78 -35.59
CA ARG A 578 -6.31 6.24 -35.46
C ARG A 578 -6.15 6.71 -34.01
N GLN A 579 -6.63 5.93 -33.03
CA GLN A 579 -6.47 6.23 -31.61
C GLN A 579 -5.02 6.05 -31.17
N CYS A 580 -4.38 4.93 -31.51
CA CYS A 580 -2.97 4.66 -31.21
C CYS A 580 -2.01 5.66 -31.88
N ASN A 581 -2.36 6.19 -33.05
CA ASN A 581 -1.59 7.24 -33.73
C ASN A 581 -1.50 8.57 -32.95
N VAL A 582 -2.14 8.69 -31.78
CA VAL A 582 -1.87 9.80 -30.83
C VAL A 582 -0.38 9.92 -30.49
N LEU A 583 0.36 8.80 -30.48
CA LEU A 583 1.81 8.75 -30.27
C LEU A 583 2.61 9.45 -31.38
N LYS A 584 2.03 9.68 -32.57
CA LYS A 584 2.65 10.46 -33.66
C LYS A 584 2.32 11.96 -33.59
N SER A 585 1.51 12.40 -32.64
CA SER A 585 1.15 13.82 -32.51
C SER A 585 2.35 14.69 -32.14
N ASP A 586 2.26 15.99 -32.40
CA ASP A 586 3.31 16.96 -32.08
C ASP A 586 3.72 16.94 -30.59
N LYS A 587 2.82 16.48 -29.72
CA LYS A 587 3.05 16.36 -28.28
C LYS A 587 4.17 15.39 -27.92
N PHE A 588 4.31 14.30 -28.67
CA PHE A 588 5.30 13.24 -28.44
C PHE A 588 6.53 13.36 -29.37
N LYS A 589 6.49 14.31 -30.31
CA LYS A 589 7.51 14.51 -31.34
C LYS A 589 8.93 14.71 -30.81
N VAL A 590 9.04 15.29 -29.62
CA VAL A 590 10.33 15.49 -28.93
C VAL A 590 11.08 14.18 -28.67
N CYS A 591 10.38 13.05 -28.61
CA CYS A 591 10.97 11.75 -28.30
C CYS A 591 11.17 10.84 -29.53
N HIS A 592 10.54 11.13 -30.67
CA HIS A 592 10.57 10.25 -31.88
C HIS A 592 11.99 9.98 -32.42
N SER A 593 12.96 10.84 -32.12
CA SER A 593 14.36 10.64 -32.53
C SER A 593 15.12 9.64 -31.65
N LEU A 594 14.61 9.33 -30.45
CA LEU A 594 15.23 8.44 -29.47
C LEU A 594 14.46 7.14 -29.33
N VAL A 595 13.14 7.20 -29.38
CA VAL A 595 12.24 6.05 -29.25
C VAL A 595 11.38 5.98 -30.51
N ASN A 596 11.34 4.81 -31.15
CA ASN A 596 10.52 4.58 -32.33
C ASN A 596 9.02 4.48 -31.93
N PRO A 597 8.17 5.44 -32.31
CA PRO A 597 6.76 5.39 -31.93
C PRO A 597 6.00 4.25 -32.63
N ASP A 598 6.47 3.74 -33.77
CA ASP A 598 5.78 2.68 -34.49
C ASP A 598 5.75 1.36 -33.71
N ASP A 599 6.79 1.06 -32.94
CA ASP A 599 6.84 -0.13 -32.08
C ASP A 599 5.74 -0.12 -31.01
N PHE A 600 5.50 1.06 -30.42
CA PHE A 600 4.48 1.26 -29.40
C PHE A 600 3.08 1.35 -29.99
N ILE A 601 2.95 1.82 -31.24
CA ILE A 601 1.67 1.84 -31.96
C ILE A 601 1.23 0.41 -32.31
N GLU A 602 2.15 -0.46 -32.72
CA GLU A 602 1.83 -1.85 -33.03
C GLU A 602 1.28 -2.61 -31.80
N ILE A 603 1.95 -2.49 -30.65
CA ILE A 603 1.47 -3.10 -29.40
C ILE A 603 0.19 -2.44 -28.89
N CYS A 604 0.03 -1.12 -29.05
CA CYS A 604 -1.23 -0.43 -28.75
C CYS A 604 -2.40 -0.99 -29.57
N ILE A 605 -2.19 -1.23 -30.86
CA ILE A 605 -3.23 -1.80 -31.71
C ILE A 605 -3.56 -3.21 -31.24
N TYR A 606 -2.55 -4.02 -30.91
CA TYR A 606 -2.74 -5.38 -30.43
C TYR A 606 -3.58 -5.41 -29.14
N ASP A 607 -3.14 -4.71 -28.09
CA ASP A 607 -3.83 -4.63 -26.79
C ASP A 607 -5.26 -4.06 -26.92
N MET A 608 -5.43 -2.97 -27.67
CA MET A 608 -6.75 -2.39 -27.87
C MET A 608 -7.67 -3.33 -28.67
N CYS A 609 -7.12 -4.13 -29.59
CA CYS A 609 -7.89 -5.11 -30.35
C CYS A 609 -8.40 -6.26 -29.47
N GLN A 610 -7.64 -6.68 -28.45
CA GLN A 610 -8.12 -7.66 -27.46
C GLN A 610 -9.38 -7.19 -26.73
N TYR A 611 -9.43 -5.89 -26.42
CA TYR A 611 -10.49 -5.29 -25.60
C TYR A 611 -11.45 -4.40 -26.40
N ASP A 612 -11.72 -4.70 -27.67
CA ASP A 612 -12.66 -3.99 -28.56
C ASP A 612 -12.54 -2.44 -28.48
N GLY A 613 -11.32 -1.92 -28.39
CA GLY A 613 -11.01 -0.50 -28.33
C GLY A 613 -11.12 0.16 -26.95
N MET A 614 -10.99 -0.60 -25.85
CA MET A 614 -10.99 -0.06 -24.49
C MET A 614 -9.91 1.02 -24.29
N LYS A 615 -10.30 2.18 -23.74
CA LYS A 615 -9.41 3.35 -23.60
C LYS A 615 -8.32 3.16 -22.53
N SER A 616 -8.52 2.34 -21.50
CA SER A 616 -7.45 2.05 -20.52
C SER A 616 -6.26 1.36 -21.16
N ALA A 617 -6.45 0.43 -22.11
CA ALA A 617 -5.36 -0.20 -22.84
C ALA A 617 -4.52 0.83 -23.64
N LEU A 618 -5.18 1.83 -24.25
CA LEU A 618 -4.46 2.96 -24.86
C LEU A 618 -3.64 3.73 -23.83
N CYS A 619 -4.22 4.04 -22.66
CA CYS A 619 -3.54 4.79 -21.61
C CYS A 619 -2.33 4.05 -21.04
N ASP A 620 -2.42 2.73 -20.92
CA ASP A 620 -1.37 1.84 -20.45
C ASP A 620 -0.16 1.90 -21.41
N ILE A 621 -0.39 1.79 -22.73
CA ILE A 621 0.70 1.89 -23.72
C ILE A 621 1.25 3.31 -23.87
N VAL A 622 0.41 4.34 -23.83
CA VAL A 622 0.90 5.74 -23.86
C VAL A 622 1.75 6.04 -22.64
N GLN A 623 1.39 5.52 -21.46
CA GLN A 623 2.24 5.64 -20.27
C GLN A 623 3.62 5.01 -20.51
N VAL A 624 3.66 3.78 -21.02
CA VAL A 624 4.94 3.07 -21.24
C VAL A 624 5.82 3.86 -22.21
N TYR A 625 5.26 4.36 -23.32
CA TYR A 625 6.03 5.19 -24.25
C TYR A 625 6.62 6.44 -23.55
N VAL A 626 5.85 7.10 -22.69
CA VAL A 626 6.32 8.25 -21.91
C VAL A 626 7.41 7.86 -20.91
N ASP A 627 7.28 6.72 -20.24
CA ASP A 627 8.30 6.19 -19.32
C ASP A 627 9.60 5.85 -20.08
N THR A 628 9.50 5.23 -21.26
CA THR A 628 10.66 4.96 -22.13
C THR A 628 11.32 6.26 -22.59
N CYS A 629 10.56 7.29 -22.98
CA CYS A 629 11.11 8.62 -23.28
C CYS A 629 11.81 9.25 -22.07
N LYS A 630 11.28 9.04 -20.87
CA LYS A 630 11.84 9.55 -19.62
C LYS A 630 13.17 8.88 -19.28
N ASN A 631 13.33 7.59 -19.58
CA ASN A 631 14.61 6.88 -19.49
C ASN A 631 15.70 7.50 -20.40
N HIS A 632 15.31 8.22 -21.45
CA HIS A 632 16.20 9.02 -22.29
C HIS A 632 16.31 10.50 -21.87
N GLY A 633 15.86 10.85 -20.67
CA GLY A 633 15.92 12.21 -20.11
C GLY A 633 14.84 13.17 -20.61
N ILE A 634 13.86 12.70 -21.40
CA ILE A 634 12.79 13.54 -21.96
C ILE A 634 11.54 13.43 -21.09
N THR A 635 11.09 14.56 -20.53
CA THR A 635 9.83 14.61 -19.76
C THR A 635 8.69 15.15 -20.63
N ILE A 636 7.61 14.37 -20.79
CA ILE A 636 6.47 14.73 -21.64
C ILE A 636 5.22 14.93 -20.78
N LYS A 637 4.65 16.14 -20.77
CA LYS A 637 3.40 16.43 -20.07
C LYS A 637 2.20 15.97 -20.88
N TRP A 638 1.77 14.73 -20.72
CA TRP A 638 0.82 14.10 -21.65
C TRP A 638 -0.62 13.97 -21.13
N ARG A 639 -0.81 13.75 -19.83
CA ARG A 639 -2.13 13.59 -19.20
C ARG A 639 -2.92 14.89 -19.13
N ASN A 640 -4.24 14.79 -19.14
CA ASN A 640 -5.16 15.88 -18.80
C ASN A 640 -6.50 15.31 -18.29
N SER A 641 -7.43 16.18 -17.89
CA SER A 641 -8.73 15.78 -17.34
C SER A 641 -9.59 14.91 -18.28
N THR A 642 -9.32 14.90 -19.58
CA THR A 642 -10.07 14.16 -20.61
C THR A 642 -9.27 13.03 -21.27
N PHE A 643 -7.95 12.99 -21.06
CA PHE A 643 -7.04 12.03 -21.67
C PHE A 643 -6.14 11.41 -20.60
N CYS A 644 -6.53 10.20 -20.19
CA CYS A 644 -5.83 9.38 -19.22
C CYS A 644 -5.50 10.16 -17.93
N PRO A 645 -6.48 10.71 -17.19
CA PRO A 645 -6.20 11.34 -15.91
C PRO A 645 -5.64 10.31 -14.92
N LEU A 646 -4.71 10.74 -14.05
CA LEU A 646 -4.19 9.92 -12.95
C LEU A 646 -4.81 10.43 -11.63
N PRO A 647 -5.75 9.69 -11.03
CA PRO A 647 -6.35 10.09 -9.76
C PRO A 647 -5.35 9.90 -8.63
N CYS A 648 -5.20 10.93 -7.78
CA CYS A 648 -4.34 10.86 -6.59
C CYS A 648 -5.16 10.69 -5.31
N PRO A 649 -4.66 9.90 -4.33
CA PRO A 649 -5.29 9.77 -3.02
C PRO A 649 -5.59 11.12 -2.36
N SER A 650 -6.52 11.14 -1.41
CA SER A 650 -6.79 12.35 -0.62
C SER A 650 -5.50 12.91 0.00
N ARG A 651 -5.35 14.24 0.00
CA ARG A 651 -4.18 14.96 0.55
C ARG A 651 -2.88 14.70 -0.23
N SER A 652 -3.03 14.48 -1.54
CA SER A 652 -1.95 14.37 -2.50
C SER A 652 -2.41 14.90 -3.85
N HIS A 653 -1.46 15.27 -4.70
CA HIS A 653 -1.74 15.82 -6.03
C HIS A 653 -0.83 15.21 -7.10
N TYR A 654 -1.31 15.25 -8.35
CA TYR A 654 -0.55 14.77 -9.50
C TYR A 654 0.62 15.70 -9.82
N LYS A 655 1.78 15.12 -10.11
CA LYS A 655 2.96 15.84 -10.59
C LYS A 655 3.70 15.01 -11.65
N ASP A 656 4.12 15.68 -12.72
CA ASP A 656 4.85 15.06 -13.83
C ASP A 656 6.25 14.53 -13.43
N CYS A 657 6.75 14.95 -12.26
CA CYS A 657 8.11 14.73 -11.81
C CYS A 657 8.12 14.72 -10.27
N VAL A 658 7.84 13.55 -9.68
CA VAL A 658 7.94 13.29 -8.24
C VAL A 658 9.34 12.81 -7.88
N SER A 659 9.79 13.18 -6.69
CA SER A 659 11.10 12.76 -6.16
C SER A 659 11.20 11.23 -6.07
N PRO A 660 12.34 10.62 -6.43
CA PRO A 660 12.59 9.20 -6.21
C PRO A 660 12.80 8.85 -4.73
N CYS A 661 12.93 9.87 -3.87
CA CYS A 661 13.05 9.72 -2.43
C CYS A 661 11.90 10.46 -1.73
N PRO A 662 10.62 10.03 -1.85
CA PRO A 662 9.52 10.74 -1.20
C PRO A 662 9.66 10.70 0.32
N SER A 663 9.26 11.78 1.01
CA SER A 663 9.17 11.76 2.48
C SER A 663 8.11 10.75 2.92
N THR A 664 8.50 9.85 3.83
CA THR A 664 7.64 8.78 4.33
C THR A 664 7.48 8.91 5.85
N CYS A 665 6.49 8.24 6.44
CA CYS A 665 6.42 8.08 7.91
C CYS A 665 7.67 7.44 8.52
N SER A 666 8.43 6.79 7.66
CA SER A 666 9.61 6.02 7.92
C SER A 666 10.89 6.85 7.84
N ASP A 667 10.90 7.92 7.06
CA ASP A 667 11.99 8.88 6.94
C ASP A 667 11.42 10.17 6.35
N ILE A 668 11.23 11.16 7.22
CA ILE A 668 10.68 12.45 6.84
C ILE A 668 11.69 13.31 6.06
N PHE A 669 12.98 12.97 6.16
CA PHE A 669 14.10 13.69 5.54
C PHE A 669 14.56 13.06 4.22
N ALA A 670 13.98 11.93 3.80
CA ALA A 670 14.37 11.21 2.58
C ALA A 670 14.46 12.11 1.35
N SER A 671 13.50 13.02 1.16
CA SER A 671 13.49 13.97 0.03
C SER A 671 14.67 14.94 0.07
N SER A 672 15.04 15.43 1.26
CA SER A 672 16.17 16.35 1.45
C SER A 672 17.55 15.69 1.27
N LEU A 673 17.63 14.39 1.59
CA LEU A 673 18.84 13.57 1.53
C LEU A 673 19.02 12.86 0.18
N CYS A 674 18.07 13.04 -0.74
CA CYS A 674 18.08 12.38 -2.03
C CYS A 674 19.30 12.83 -2.85
N GLU A 675 20.07 11.87 -3.34
CA GLU A 675 21.23 12.13 -4.19
C GLU A 675 20.86 12.14 -5.67
N LYS A 676 19.71 11.54 -6.03
CA LYS A 676 19.20 11.43 -7.41
C LYS A 676 18.23 12.56 -7.76
N THR A 677 18.56 13.81 -7.46
CA THR A 677 17.62 14.94 -7.58
C THR A 677 17.22 15.31 -9.00
N GLU A 678 18.02 14.91 -10.00
CA GLU A 678 17.69 15.09 -11.42
C GLU A 678 16.83 13.95 -12.00
N GLU A 679 16.81 12.81 -11.32
CA GLU A 679 15.91 11.71 -11.65
C GLU A 679 14.53 11.98 -11.03
N CYS A 680 13.48 11.68 -11.79
CA CYS A 680 12.12 11.71 -11.27
C CYS A 680 11.21 10.87 -12.16
N THR A 681 10.06 10.50 -11.61
CA THR A 681 9.02 9.77 -12.35
C THR A 681 7.68 10.49 -12.20
N GLU A 682 6.72 10.17 -13.05
CA GLU A 682 5.35 10.69 -12.96
C GLU A 682 4.60 9.99 -11.81
N GLY A 683 3.83 10.74 -11.01
CA GLY A 683 3.04 10.13 -9.94
C GLY A 683 2.31 11.12 -9.05
N CYS A 684 1.84 10.62 -7.89
CA CYS A 684 1.23 11.44 -6.85
C CYS A 684 2.27 11.86 -5.82
N GLU A 685 2.28 13.15 -5.49
CA GLU A 685 3.08 13.73 -4.42
C GLU A 685 2.16 14.09 -3.26
N CYS A 686 2.54 13.73 -2.03
CA CYS A 686 1.80 14.15 -0.85
C CYS A 686 1.82 15.68 -0.73
N ASP A 687 0.70 16.26 -0.30
CA ASP A 687 0.64 17.69 -0.03
C ASP A 687 1.57 18.06 1.15
N ASP A 688 1.92 19.35 1.25
CA ASP A 688 2.78 19.84 2.34
C ASP A 688 2.24 19.42 3.72
N ASN A 689 3.14 18.97 4.60
CA ASN A 689 2.87 18.42 5.93
C ASN A 689 2.21 17.04 5.99
N TYR A 690 2.09 16.35 4.85
CA TYR A 690 1.72 14.94 4.78
C TYR A 690 2.92 14.11 4.32
N VAL A 691 3.01 12.88 4.84
CA VAL A 691 4.05 11.94 4.48
C VAL A 691 3.44 10.64 3.99
N LEU A 692 4.15 9.94 3.11
CA LEU A 692 3.68 8.69 2.55
C LEU A 692 3.72 7.57 3.61
N SER A 693 2.59 6.91 3.80
CA SER A 693 2.39 5.75 4.66
C SER A 693 1.58 4.70 3.92
N ASN A 694 2.25 3.65 3.44
CA ASN A 694 1.62 2.53 2.74
C ASN A 694 0.68 3.00 1.59
N GLY A 695 1.22 3.83 0.69
CA GLY A 695 0.49 4.38 -0.46
C GLY A 695 -0.47 5.54 -0.16
N ASN A 696 -0.68 5.90 1.10
CA ASN A 696 -1.57 6.98 1.52
C ASN A 696 -0.80 8.14 2.16
N CYS A 697 -1.26 9.38 1.95
CA CYS A 697 -0.67 10.56 2.56
C CYS A 697 -1.33 10.85 3.91
N VAL A 698 -0.56 10.74 4.99
CA VAL A 698 -1.04 10.91 6.37
C VAL A 698 -0.27 12.02 7.09
N PRO A 699 -0.89 12.74 8.05
CA PRO A 699 -0.15 13.62 8.95
C PRO A 699 0.89 12.83 9.75
N LEU A 700 1.99 13.47 10.16
CA LEU A 700 3.03 12.85 11.02
C LEU A 700 2.46 12.23 12.31
N SER A 701 1.45 12.86 12.91
CA SER A 701 0.77 12.34 14.10
C SER A 701 0.02 11.02 13.88
N SER A 702 -0.21 10.66 12.62
CA SER A 702 -0.94 9.46 12.19
C SER A 702 -0.01 8.40 11.58
N CYS A 703 1.30 8.59 11.70
CA CYS A 703 2.27 7.58 11.30
C CYS A 703 2.17 6.30 12.13
N GLY A 704 2.54 5.21 11.47
CA GLY A 704 2.52 3.86 12.00
C GLY A 704 3.64 3.54 12.99
N CYS A 705 3.88 2.26 13.21
CA CYS A 705 4.85 1.73 14.16
C CYS A 705 5.92 0.92 13.44
N ARG A 706 7.07 0.74 14.08
CA ARG A 706 8.11 -0.19 13.62
C ARG A 706 8.45 -1.19 14.69
N ASP A 707 8.58 -2.45 14.30
CA ASP A 707 9.06 -3.51 15.19
C ASP A 707 10.60 -3.56 15.24
N ASP A 708 11.12 -4.49 16.05
CA ASP A 708 12.56 -4.66 16.25
C ASP A 708 13.32 -5.09 14.99
N ASP A 709 12.62 -5.70 14.03
CA ASP A 709 13.15 -6.15 12.74
C ASP A 709 12.93 -5.09 11.63
N ASN A 710 12.57 -3.88 12.04
CA ASN A 710 12.33 -2.71 11.20
C ASN A 710 11.15 -2.86 10.22
N ASN A 711 10.19 -3.76 10.51
CA ASN A 711 8.95 -3.84 9.73
C ASN A 711 8.04 -2.67 10.09
N TYR A 712 7.56 -1.95 9.08
CA TYR A 712 6.59 -0.87 9.25
C TYR A 712 5.16 -1.42 9.29
N TYR A 713 4.35 -0.99 10.25
CA TYR A 713 2.92 -1.30 10.36
C TYR A 713 2.13 -0.01 10.41
N SER A 714 1.01 0.07 9.70
CA SER A 714 0.18 1.28 9.68
C SER A 714 -0.47 1.52 11.04
N ALA A 715 -0.79 2.78 11.37
CA ALA A 715 -1.45 3.11 12.63
C ALA A 715 -2.79 2.38 12.76
N GLY A 716 -2.99 1.66 13.87
CA GLY A 716 -4.17 0.83 14.12
C GLY A 716 -4.08 -0.61 13.61
N GLU A 717 -3.08 -0.94 12.77
CA GLU A 717 -2.89 -2.28 12.20
C GLU A 717 -2.66 -3.33 13.30
N THR A 718 -3.25 -4.50 13.12
CA THR A 718 -3.10 -5.66 14.01
C THR A 718 -2.54 -6.85 13.25
N TRP A 719 -1.60 -7.58 13.84
CA TRP A 719 -1.00 -8.76 13.23
C TRP A 719 -0.70 -9.86 14.25
N LEU A 720 -0.47 -11.07 13.74
CA LEU A 720 0.03 -12.20 14.51
C LEU A 720 1.52 -12.39 14.23
N THR A 721 2.30 -12.69 15.26
CA THR A 721 3.73 -13.05 15.12
C THR A 721 3.89 -14.46 14.56
N PRO A 722 5.13 -14.86 14.15
CA PRO A 722 5.41 -16.22 13.73
C PRO A 722 4.88 -17.28 14.70
N HIS A 723 4.33 -18.35 14.13
CA HIS A 723 3.62 -19.42 14.84
C HIS A 723 2.38 -18.96 15.63
N CYS A 724 1.85 -17.76 15.35
CA CYS A 724 0.65 -17.18 15.96
C CYS A 724 0.72 -17.09 17.49
N THR A 725 1.92 -16.82 18.03
CA THR A 725 2.23 -16.84 19.47
C THR A 725 1.90 -15.53 20.21
N LYS A 726 1.79 -14.41 19.48
CA LYS A 726 1.40 -13.11 20.00
C LYS A 726 0.49 -12.41 18.99
N ARG A 727 -0.45 -11.61 19.50
CA ARG A 727 -1.24 -10.65 18.73
C ARG A 727 -0.75 -9.26 19.08
N CYS A 728 -0.28 -8.54 18.08
CA CYS A 728 0.27 -7.20 18.19
C CYS A 728 -0.66 -6.18 17.54
N GLN A 729 -0.62 -4.95 18.04
CA GLN A 729 -1.32 -3.80 17.46
C GLN A 729 -0.41 -2.59 17.47
N CYS A 730 -0.38 -1.86 16.35
CA CYS A 730 0.23 -0.55 16.28
C CYS A 730 -0.73 0.51 16.84
N GLN A 731 -0.39 1.11 17.98
CA GLN A 731 -1.17 2.16 18.61
C GLN A 731 -0.84 3.54 18.00
N LYS A 732 -1.74 4.51 18.22
CA LYS A 732 -1.42 5.93 17.92
C LYS A 732 -0.15 6.32 18.69
N ASN A 733 0.75 7.07 18.04
CA ASN A 733 2.09 7.45 18.52
C ASN A 733 3.20 6.38 18.33
N GLY A 734 3.05 5.45 17.39
CA GLY A 734 4.14 4.54 17.00
C GLY A 734 4.47 3.42 18.00
N VAL A 735 3.62 3.20 19.01
CA VAL A 735 3.84 2.17 20.05
C VAL A 735 3.23 0.84 19.64
N ILE A 736 4.03 -0.23 19.64
CA ILE A 736 3.55 -1.60 19.43
C ILE A 736 3.15 -2.21 20.76
N SER A 737 1.90 -2.66 20.84
CA SER A 737 1.39 -3.40 22.00
C SER A 737 1.10 -4.84 21.59
N CYS A 738 1.79 -5.79 22.22
CA CYS A 738 1.61 -7.22 21.96
C CYS A 738 1.08 -7.94 23.21
N ARG A 739 0.12 -8.85 22.99
CA ARG A 739 -0.38 -9.79 24.00
C ARG A 739 -0.13 -11.22 23.55
N SER A 740 0.13 -12.12 24.51
CA SER A 740 0.22 -13.55 24.22
C SER A 740 -1.06 -14.01 23.52
N TYR A 741 -0.89 -14.83 22.49
CA TYR A 741 -1.98 -15.33 21.65
C TYR A 741 -1.67 -16.76 21.22
N SER A 742 -2.71 -17.50 20.88
CA SER A 742 -2.60 -18.81 20.24
C SER A 742 -3.87 -19.02 19.43
N CYS A 743 -3.74 -19.68 18.28
CA CYS A 743 -4.92 -20.11 17.53
C CYS A 743 -5.78 -21.04 18.40
N ASP A 744 -7.10 -20.99 18.18
CA ASP A 744 -8.02 -21.93 18.82
C ASP A 744 -7.67 -23.38 18.42
N SER A 745 -8.07 -24.35 19.24
CA SER A 745 -7.95 -25.78 18.93
C SER A 745 -8.56 -26.19 17.58
N ARG A 746 -9.50 -25.39 17.04
CA ARG A 746 -10.17 -25.55 15.75
C ARG A 746 -9.63 -24.62 14.67
N GLU A 747 -8.43 -24.10 14.85
CA GLU A 747 -7.70 -23.30 13.89
C GLU A 747 -6.30 -23.86 13.70
N THR A 748 -5.66 -23.51 12.58
CA THR A 748 -4.25 -23.79 12.33
C THR A 748 -3.56 -22.50 11.92
N CYS A 749 -2.39 -22.23 12.50
CA CYS A 749 -1.60 -21.08 12.11
C CYS A 749 -1.01 -21.32 10.72
N VAL A 750 -1.41 -20.50 9.75
CA VAL A 750 -0.93 -20.54 8.37
C VAL A 750 -0.48 -19.14 7.95
N ILE A 751 0.32 -19.07 6.89
CA ILE A 751 0.58 -17.81 6.19
C ILE A 751 -0.42 -17.72 5.04
N LYS A 752 -1.27 -16.69 5.05
CA LYS A 752 -2.23 -16.41 3.97
C LYS A 752 -2.14 -14.93 3.62
N ASP A 753 -1.99 -14.62 2.33
CA ASP A 753 -1.76 -13.25 1.82
C ASP A 753 -0.54 -12.56 2.49
N GLY A 754 0.49 -13.36 2.79
CA GLY A 754 1.70 -12.93 3.46
C GLY A 754 1.58 -12.58 4.94
N LYS A 755 0.41 -12.76 5.56
CA LYS A 755 0.21 -12.53 7.00
C LYS A 755 -0.01 -13.85 7.74
N HIS A 756 0.54 -13.97 8.95
CA HIS A 756 0.19 -15.06 9.85
C HIS A 756 -1.29 -14.93 10.27
N LYS A 757 -2.07 -15.97 9.99
CA LYS A 757 -3.50 -16.02 10.31
C LYS A 757 -3.83 -17.37 10.93
N CYS A 758 -4.76 -17.37 11.87
CA CYS A 758 -5.38 -18.59 12.37
C CYS A 758 -6.49 -18.98 11.41
N ASN A 759 -6.25 -19.99 10.57
CA ASN A 759 -7.21 -20.44 9.58
C ASN A 759 -8.13 -21.51 10.20
N PRO A 760 -9.46 -21.36 10.11
CA PRO A 760 -10.41 -22.34 10.64
C PRO A 760 -10.25 -23.73 10.01
N THR A 761 -10.39 -24.79 10.81
CA THR A 761 -10.35 -26.19 10.32
C THR A 761 -11.69 -26.68 9.75
N GLY A 762 -12.77 -25.93 9.93
CA GLY A 762 -14.11 -26.28 9.43
C GLY A 762 -15.11 -25.13 9.49
N PHE A 763 -16.28 -25.36 8.89
CA PHE A 763 -17.37 -24.38 8.80
C PHE A 763 -18.74 -25.04 9.03
N GLY A 764 -19.64 -24.32 9.70
CA GLY A 764 -21.08 -24.59 9.71
C GLY A 764 -21.78 -23.74 8.65
N ILE A 765 -22.94 -24.18 8.17
CA ILE A 765 -23.75 -23.48 7.18
C ILE A 765 -25.19 -23.40 7.70
N CYS A 766 -25.73 -22.20 7.78
CA CYS A 766 -27.15 -21.93 7.91
C CYS A 766 -27.70 -21.47 6.55
N GLN A 767 -28.86 -21.97 6.16
CA GLN A 767 -29.49 -21.64 4.88
C GLN A 767 -30.88 -21.06 5.10
N VAL A 768 -31.24 -20.04 4.32
CA VAL A 768 -32.57 -19.44 4.24
C VAL A 768 -33.04 -19.57 2.79
N MET A 769 -34.10 -20.31 2.56
CA MET A 769 -34.57 -20.66 1.21
C MET A 769 -36.06 -20.39 1.09
N GLY A 770 -36.51 -19.80 -0.02
CA GLY A 770 -37.94 -19.72 -0.33
C GLY A 770 -38.70 -18.85 0.66
N ASP A 771 -39.77 -19.41 1.22
CA ASP A 771 -40.87 -18.64 1.80
C ASP A 771 -41.01 -18.52 3.33
N PRO A 772 -39.98 -18.31 4.17
CA PRO A 772 -38.64 -18.87 4.19
C PRO A 772 -38.60 -20.18 4.98
N HIS A 773 -37.80 -21.10 4.47
CA HIS A 773 -37.35 -22.33 5.12
C HIS A 773 -35.92 -22.15 5.59
N TYR A 774 -35.66 -22.60 6.81
CA TYR A 774 -34.37 -22.46 7.46
C TYR A 774 -33.73 -23.82 7.69
N ILE A 775 -32.43 -23.91 7.43
CA ILE A 775 -31.57 -24.95 8.00
C ILE A 775 -30.63 -24.24 8.98
N THR A 776 -30.65 -24.62 10.26
CA THR A 776 -29.73 -24.11 11.26
C THR A 776 -28.31 -24.62 11.04
N PHE A 777 -27.32 -24.04 11.75
CA PHE A 777 -25.94 -24.53 11.69
C PHE A 777 -25.78 -26.00 12.10
N ASP A 778 -26.67 -26.49 12.97
CA ASP A 778 -26.68 -27.88 13.46
C ASP A 778 -27.64 -28.78 12.65
N ARG A 779 -28.14 -28.27 11.53
CA ARG A 779 -29.00 -28.97 10.55
C ARG A 779 -30.44 -29.23 11.01
N LEU A 780 -30.95 -28.50 12.00
CA LEU A 780 -32.39 -28.46 12.27
C LEU A 780 -33.09 -27.70 11.14
N VAL A 781 -34.14 -28.30 10.59
CA VAL A 781 -35.00 -27.66 9.58
C VAL A 781 -36.21 -27.03 10.27
N HIS A 782 -36.54 -25.79 9.92
CA HIS A 782 -37.77 -25.13 10.40
C HIS A 782 -38.36 -24.16 9.37
N HIS A 783 -39.67 -23.88 9.49
CA HIS A 783 -40.47 -23.15 8.50
C HIS A 783 -41.13 -21.92 9.13
N PHE A 784 -40.33 -21.05 9.74
CA PHE A 784 -40.84 -19.87 10.46
C PHE A 784 -41.35 -18.75 9.52
N GLN A 785 -42.64 -18.41 9.62
CA GLN A 785 -43.32 -17.41 8.77
C GLN A 785 -43.37 -15.99 9.38
N GLY A 786 -42.22 -15.45 9.76
CA GLY A 786 -42.11 -14.15 10.40
C GLY A 786 -42.34 -12.96 9.45
N LYS A 787 -43.03 -11.90 9.91
CA LYS A 787 -43.46 -10.74 9.06
C LYS A 787 -42.63 -9.46 9.21
N TYR A 788 -41.56 -9.52 9.97
CA TYR A 788 -40.75 -8.37 10.37
C TYR A 788 -39.25 -8.64 10.15
N THR A 789 -38.41 -7.85 10.79
CA THR A 789 -36.97 -8.08 10.86
C THR A 789 -36.63 -8.98 12.04
N TYR A 790 -35.84 -10.02 11.79
CA TYR A 790 -35.42 -11.00 12.79
C TYR A 790 -33.90 -11.18 12.75
N ILE A 791 -33.33 -11.55 13.89
CA ILE A 791 -31.92 -11.93 13.96
C ILE A 791 -31.76 -13.33 13.35
N LEU A 792 -31.09 -13.41 12.20
CA LEU A 792 -30.73 -14.69 11.59
C LEU A 792 -29.60 -15.35 12.38
N ALA A 793 -28.52 -14.61 12.59
CA ALA A 793 -27.40 -15.02 13.42
C ALA A 793 -26.69 -13.79 13.98
N GLN A 794 -26.38 -13.81 15.27
CA GLN A 794 -25.51 -12.83 15.90
C GLN A 794 -24.56 -13.54 16.88
N SER A 795 -23.39 -12.95 17.11
CA SER A 795 -22.52 -13.39 18.19
C SER A 795 -23.17 -13.16 19.57
N THR A 796 -22.93 -14.05 20.53
CA THR A 796 -23.46 -13.91 21.89
C THR A 796 -22.82 -12.74 22.66
N PRO A 797 -23.47 -12.18 23.70
CA PRO A 797 -22.92 -11.07 24.48
C PRO A 797 -21.62 -11.40 25.25
N ASP A 798 -21.36 -12.68 25.50
CA ASP A 798 -20.21 -13.22 26.22
C ASP A 798 -19.07 -13.68 25.29
N LEU A 799 -19.02 -13.14 24.06
CA LEU A 799 -18.00 -13.46 23.08
C LEU A 799 -16.59 -13.09 23.61
N PRO A 800 -15.60 -14.00 23.53
CA PRO A 800 -14.22 -13.67 23.87
C PRO A 800 -13.63 -12.59 22.95
N ASP A 801 -12.77 -11.72 23.48
CA ASP A 801 -12.05 -10.66 22.74
C ASP A 801 -11.16 -11.18 21.58
N THR A 802 -10.98 -12.50 21.46
CA THR A 802 -10.24 -13.14 20.37
C THR A 802 -11.07 -13.24 19.10
N LEU A 803 -12.40 -13.31 19.21
CA LEU A 803 -13.35 -13.42 18.11
C LEU A 803 -13.98 -12.05 17.78
N THR A 804 -14.41 -11.89 16.54
CA THR A 804 -15.00 -10.66 16.02
C THR A 804 -16.51 -10.68 16.21
N GLN A 805 -17.06 -9.61 16.79
CA GLN A 805 -18.51 -9.47 16.94
C GLN A 805 -19.19 -9.22 15.58
N PHE A 806 -20.36 -9.83 15.36
CA PHE A 806 -21.18 -9.56 14.19
C PHE A 806 -22.67 -9.74 14.49
N SER A 807 -23.52 -9.14 13.66
CA SER A 807 -24.96 -9.36 13.65
C SER A 807 -25.48 -9.41 12.21
N ILE A 808 -26.38 -10.36 11.95
CA ILE A 808 -27.04 -10.55 10.66
C ILE A 808 -28.54 -10.55 10.90
N GLU A 809 -29.21 -9.53 10.37
CA GLU A 809 -30.65 -9.37 10.44
C GLU A 809 -31.26 -9.70 9.08
N GLY A 810 -32.35 -10.45 9.08
CA GLY A 810 -33.14 -10.78 7.89
C GLY A 810 -34.49 -10.08 7.97
N MET A 811 -34.80 -9.25 6.98
CA MET A 811 -36.10 -8.61 6.88
C MET A 811 -37.01 -9.45 5.99
N ASN A 812 -38.04 -10.04 6.60
CA ASN A 812 -39.05 -10.80 5.89
C ASN A 812 -40.22 -9.88 5.49
N TYR A 813 -40.81 -10.11 4.33
CA TYR A 813 -41.95 -9.34 3.83
C TYR A 813 -43.10 -10.27 3.38
N PRO A 814 -44.37 -9.98 3.75
CA PRO A 814 -45.50 -10.81 3.35
C PRO A 814 -45.73 -10.84 1.83
N LEU A 815 -46.14 -12.00 1.31
CA LEU A 815 -46.52 -12.15 -0.09
C LEU A 815 -47.74 -11.29 -0.44
N ARG A 816 -47.73 -10.68 -1.62
CA ARG A 816 -48.86 -9.86 -2.09
C ARG A 816 -50.07 -10.74 -2.37
N GLY A 817 -51.06 -10.72 -1.48
CA GLY A 817 -52.29 -11.52 -1.60
C GLY A 817 -52.42 -12.64 -0.56
N SER A 818 -51.33 -12.99 0.15
CA SER A 818 -51.36 -13.91 1.28
C SER A 818 -50.66 -13.30 2.50
N ARG A 819 -51.37 -13.18 3.62
CA ARG A 819 -50.81 -12.64 4.86
C ARG A 819 -50.07 -13.69 5.71
N HIS A 820 -50.02 -14.94 5.26
CA HIS A 820 -49.46 -16.06 6.02
C HIS A 820 -48.08 -16.50 5.54
N ILE A 821 -47.70 -16.12 4.32
CA ILE A 821 -46.42 -16.47 3.71
C ILE A 821 -45.56 -15.24 3.57
N THR A 822 -44.27 -15.39 3.84
CA THR A 822 -43.30 -14.30 3.90
C THR A 822 -42.04 -14.65 3.12
N TYR A 823 -41.27 -13.68 2.65
CA TYR A 823 -40.01 -13.94 1.93
C TYR A 823 -38.92 -13.04 2.48
N LEU A 824 -37.68 -13.55 2.52
CA LEU A 824 -36.52 -12.73 2.86
C LEU A 824 -36.34 -11.64 1.79
N LYS A 825 -36.52 -10.39 2.17
CA LYS A 825 -36.43 -9.23 1.26
C LYS A 825 -35.04 -8.60 1.26
N GLU A 826 -34.41 -8.54 2.42
CA GLU A 826 -33.08 -7.96 2.57
C GLU A 826 -32.35 -8.52 3.79
N MET A 827 -31.03 -8.46 3.74
CA MET A 827 -30.14 -8.79 4.85
C MET A 827 -29.37 -7.55 5.27
N LEU A 828 -29.30 -7.31 6.57
CA LEU A 828 -28.47 -6.27 7.18
C LEU A 828 -27.34 -6.94 7.96
N ILE A 829 -26.10 -6.70 7.55
CA ILE A 829 -24.89 -7.27 8.11
C ILE A 829 -24.12 -6.16 8.82
N ASN A 830 -23.88 -6.33 10.10
CA ASN A 830 -23.04 -5.43 10.90
C ASN A 830 -21.76 -6.16 11.31
N VAL A 831 -20.61 -5.70 10.81
CA VAL A 831 -19.29 -6.32 11.06
C VAL A 831 -18.19 -5.28 10.86
N TYR A 832 -17.13 -5.31 11.67
CA TYR A 832 -16.02 -4.32 11.63
C TYR A 832 -16.46 -2.85 11.63
N ASN A 833 -17.54 -2.52 12.35
CA ASN A 833 -18.12 -1.17 12.37
C ASN A 833 -18.59 -0.65 10.99
N HIS A 834 -18.80 -1.56 10.04
CA HIS A 834 -19.47 -1.30 8.77
C HIS A 834 -20.86 -1.94 8.78
N THR A 835 -21.79 -1.28 8.09
CA THR A 835 -23.14 -1.80 7.85
C THR A 835 -23.30 -2.09 6.36
N VAL A 836 -23.44 -3.37 6.02
CA VAL A 836 -23.67 -3.84 4.66
C VAL A 836 -25.11 -4.32 4.53
N ARG A 837 -25.84 -3.83 3.53
CA ARG A 837 -27.23 -4.23 3.27
C ARG A 837 -27.31 -4.87 1.89
N PHE A 838 -27.73 -6.13 1.85
CA PHE A 838 -28.05 -6.87 0.64
C PHE A 838 -29.55 -6.79 0.41
N ARG A 839 -29.98 -6.23 -0.74
CA ARG A 839 -31.39 -6.01 -1.07
C ARG A 839 -31.76 -6.70 -2.38
N GLN A 840 -33.07 -6.80 -2.62
CA GLN A 840 -33.60 -7.35 -3.87
C GLN A 840 -32.99 -6.69 -5.11
N ASN A 841 -32.94 -7.43 -6.22
CA ASN A 841 -32.23 -7.08 -7.45
C ASN A 841 -30.73 -6.85 -7.23
N LYS A 842 -30.15 -7.53 -6.24
CA LYS A 842 -28.70 -7.54 -5.93
C LYS A 842 -28.14 -6.14 -5.62
N GLN A 843 -28.95 -5.24 -5.09
CA GLN A 843 -28.49 -3.92 -4.67
C GLN A 843 -27.69 -4.04 -3.36
N ILE A 844 -26.50 -3.44 -3.34
CA ILE A 844 -25.60 -3.41 -2.18
C ILE A 844 -25.54 -1.98 -1.64
N LEU A 845 -25.84 -1.83 -0.35
CA LEU A 845 -25.60 -0.58 0.38
C LEU A 845 -24.47 -0.81 1.38
N LEU A 846 -23.41 -0.02 1.30
CA LEU A 846 -22.28 -0.02 2.22
C LEU A 846 -22.28 1.31 2.99
N ASP A 847 -22.47 1.24 4.30
CA ASP A 847 -22.59 2.41 5.19
C ASP A 847 -23.62 3.44 4.69
N GLY A 848 -24.71 2.93 4.10
CA GLY A 848 -25.78 3.72 3.51
C GLY A 848 -25.55 4.17 2.07
N VAL A 849 -24.36 4.02 1.48
CA VAL A 849 -24.06 4.38 0.09
C VAL A 849 -24.27 3.19 -0.84
N ARG A 850 -24.91 3.40 -2.00
CA ARG A 850 -25.00 2.37 -3.04
C ARG A 850 -23.63 2.10 -3.66
N VAL A 851 -23.24 0.83 -3.72
CA VAL A 851 -21.95 0.40 -4.30
C VAL A 851 -22.13 -0.78 -5.24
N ARG A 852 -21.09 -1.07 -6.05
CA ARG A 852 -21.06 -2.18 -7.00
C ARG A 852 -19.87 -3.09 -6.68
N PRO A 853 -20.07 -4.42 -6.60
CA PRO A 853 -18.96 -5.35 -6.36
C PRO A 853 -17.99 -5.39 -7.57
N PRO A 854 -16.70 -5.73 -7.35
CA PRO A 854 -16.08 -6.00 -6.05
C PRO A 854 -15.74 -4.73 -5.26
N VAL A 855 -15.90 -4.78 -3.93
CA VAL A 855 -15.54 -3.69 -2.99
C VAL A 855 -14.86 -4.28 -1.75
N ARG A 856 -13.88 -3.57 -1.19
CA ARG A 856 -13.19 -3.93 0.07
C ARG A 856 -13.24 -2.76 1.06
N PRO A 857 -14.31 -2.62 1.87
CA PRO A 857 -14.44 -1.51 2.83
C PRO A 857 -13.45 -1.56 4.00
N HIS A 858 -12.96 -2.75 4.32
CA HIS A 858 -12.01 -3.02 5.38
C HIS A 858 -11.06 -4.13 4.91
N GLU A 859 -9.83 -4.20 5.40
CA GLU A 859 -8.85 -5.23 4.99
C GLU A 859 -9.41 -6.65 5.18
N GLY A 860 -10.20 -6.84 6.24
CA GLY A 860 -10.89 -8.10 6.57
C GLY A 860 -12.28 -8.28 5.96
N ILE A 861 -12.73 -7.44 5.02
CA ILE A 861 -14.03 -7.59 4.32
C ILE A 861 -13.82 -7.56 2.79
N ARG A 862 -14.29 -8.59 2.10
CA ARG A 862 -14.41 -8.62 0.64
C ARG A 862 -15.87 -8.79 0.25
N ILE A 863 -16.41 -7.86 -0.53
CA ILE A 863 -17.74 -7.96 -1.12
C ILE A 863 -17.57 -8.18 -2.62
N TYR A 864 -18.15 -9.23 -3.16
CA TYR A 864 -18.00 -9.61 -4.57
C TYR A 864 -19.26 -10.30 -5.10
N GLN A 865 -19.30 -10.56 -6.40
CA GLN A 865 -20.36 -11.33 -7.03
C GLN A 865 -19.78 -12.64 -7.57
N ARG A 866 -20.55 -13.73 -7.45
CA ARG A 866 -20.32 -14.98 -8.20
C ARG A 866 -21.63 -15.41 -8.83
N THR A 867 -21.59 -15.71 -10.13
CA THR A 867 -22.77 -16.13 -10.92
C THR A 867 -24.00 -15.25 -10.67
N THR A 868 -24.99 -15.78 -9.97
CA THR A 868 -26.28 -15.17 -9.69
C THR A 868 -26.37 -14.57 -8.29
N ARG A 869 -25.32 -14.64 -7.46
CA ARG A 869 -25.38 -14.19 -6.05
C ARG A 869 -24.30 -13.16 -5.71
N ILE A 870 -24.62 -12.31 -4.74
CA ILE A 870 -23.66 -11.41 -4.10
C ILE A 870 -23.15 -12.05 -2.81
N TYR A 871 -21.87 -11.82 -2.52
CA TYR A 871 -21.14 -12.43 -1.41
C TYR A 871 -20.48 -11.38 -0.54
N LEU A 872 -20.47 -11.63 0.77
CA LEU A 872 -19.60 -10.97 1.74
C LEU A 872 -18.73 -12.04 2.39
N GLU A 873 -17.42 -11.84 2.38
CA GLU A 873 -16.44 -12.73 3.01
C GLU A 873 -15.58 -11.94 4.00
N THR A 874 -15.33 -12.54 5.16
CA THR A 874 -14.43 -11.98 6.18
C THR A 874 -13.21 -12.85 6.44
N ASP A 875 -12.14 -12.23 6.91
CA ASP A 875 -10.89 -12.88 7.30
C ASP A 875 -11.01 -13.83 8.50
N PHE A 876 -12.01 -13.66 9.37
CA PHE A 876 -12.32 -14.59 10.47
C PHE A 876 -13.25 -15.75 10.07
N GLY A 877 -13.62 -15.84 8.80
CA GLY A 877 -14.36 -16.97 8.26
C GLY A 877 -15.89 -16.89 8.37
N LEU A 878 -16.45 -15.68 8.32
CA LEU A 878 -17.87 -15.45 8.02
C LEU A 878 -18.05 -15.23 6.52
N TYR A 879 -18.97 -15.98 5.92
CA TYR A 879 -19.33 -15.89 4.51
C TYR A 879 -20.85 -15.76 4.41
N LEU A 880 -21.33 -14.76 3.69
CA LEU A 880 -22.75 -14.61 3.37
C LEU A 880 -22.94 -14.65 1.86
N SER A 881 -24.03 -15.29 1.41
CA SER A 881 -24.49 -15.23 0.02
C SER A 881 -25.95 -14.75 -0.01
N PHE A 882 -26.31 -13.96 -1.01
CA PHE A 882 -27.70 -13.57 -1.28
C PHE A 882 -27.95 -13.57 -2.80
N ASP A 883 -29.05 -14.17 -3.25
CA ASP A 883 -29.41 -14.25 -4.68
C ASP A 883 -30.00 -12.94 -5.24
N GLY A 884 -30.34 -11.99 -4.38
CA GLY A 884 -31.05 -10.78 -4.78
C GLY A 884 -32.56 -10.98 -4.89
N SER A 885 -33.11 -12.09 -4.40
CA SER A 885 -34.53 -12.40 -4.40
C SER A 885 -35.00 -12.80 -3.00
N GLN A 886 -34.72 -14.04 -2.58
CA GLN A 886 -35.26 -14.63 -1.34
C GLN A 886 -34.35 -15.69 -0.69
N ASN A 887 -33.28 -16.13 -1.35
CA ASN A 887 -32.40 -17.17 -0.85
C ASN A 887 -31.09 -16.57 -0.31
N ALA A 888 -30.65 -17.06 0.85
CA ALA A 888 -29.41 -16.65 1.49
C ALA A 888 -28.68 -17.82 2.16
N ASP A 889 -27.36 -17.80 2.13
CA ASP A 889 -26.53 -18.70 2.94
C ASP A 889 -25.70 -17.89 3.93
N ILE A 890 -25.56 -18.41 5.14
CA ILE A 890 -24.64 -17.91 6.16
C ILE A 890 -23.71 -19.06 6.53
N LYS A 891 -22.44 -18.98 6.13
CA LYS A 891 -21.40 -19.94 6.47
C LYS A 891 -20.44 -19.33 7.47
N LEU A 892 -20.16 -20.06 8.55
CA LEU A 892 -19.41 -19.54 9.69
C LEU A 892 -18.35 -20.55 10.17
N ALA A 893 -17.16 -20.06 10.49
CA ALA A 893 -16.06 -20.85 11.01
C ALA A 893 -16.44 -21.59 12.31
N THR A 894 -15.98 -22.84 12.47
CA THR A 894 -16.23 -23.67 13.68
C THR A 894 -15.65 -23.10 14.97
N THR A 895 -14.87 -22.03 14.91
CA THR A 895 -14.41 -21.26 16.07
C THR A 895 -15.54 -20.55 16.80
N TYR A 896 -16.65 -20.26 16.10
CA TYR A 896 -17.86 -19.68 16.68
C TYR A 896 -18.84 -20.74 17.22
N ARG A 897 -18.43 -22.01 17.28
CA ARG A 897 -19.26 -23.10 17.83
C ARG A 897 -19.73 -22.74 19.25
N SER A 898 -21.04 -22.78 19.50
CA SER A 898 -21.68 -22.38 20.77
C SER A 898 -21.51 -20.90 21.14
N ARG A 899 -21.14 -20.03 20.20
CA ARG A 899 -20.91 -18.58 20.41
C ARG A 899 -21.80 -17.69 19.54
N VAL A 900 -22.83 -18.29 18.95
CA VAL A 900 -23.83 -17.59 18.13
C VAL A 900 -25.23 -17.91 18.63
N GLU A 901 -26.18 -17.06 18.26
CA GLU A 901 -27.60 -17.23 18.56
C GLU A 901 -28.45 -16.56 17.48
N GLY A 902 -29.69 -17.00 17.30
CA GLY A 902 -30.62 -16.47 16.31
C GLY A 902 -31.49 -17.57 15.69
N LEU A 903 -32.17 -17.24 14.59
CA LEU A 903 -32.96 -18.23 13.82
C LEU A 903 -32.10 -19.36 13.22
N CYS A 904 -30.79 -19.15 13.07
CA CYS A 904 -29.82 -20.14 12.62
C CYS A 904 -29.33 -21.09 13.72
N GLY A 905 -29.91 -21.05 14.93
CA GLY A 905 -29.52 -21.90 16.05
C GLY A 905 -28.30 -21.37 16.81
N ASP A 906 -27.70 -22.23 17.65
CA ASP A 906 -26.55 -21.85 18.49
C ASP A 906 -25.21 -22.47 18.07
N PHE A 907 -25.24 -23.31 17.04
CA PHE A 907 -24.08 -23.95 16.42
C PHE A 907 -23.26 -24.74 17.45
N ASP A 908 -23.88 -25.55 18.31
CA ASP A 908 -23.18 -26.39 19.27
C ASP A 908 -22.99 -27.85 18.80
N GLY A 909 -23.58 -28.21 17.67
CA GLY A 909 -23.61 -29.53 17.06
C GLY A 909 -24.81 -30.38 17.48
N ARG A 910 -25.81 -29.81 18.19
CA ARG A 910 -26.99 -30.53 18.69
C ARG A 910 -28.29 -29.88 18.22
N TYR A 911 -28.75 -30.29 17.04
CA TYR A 911 -29.95 -29.75 16.38
C TYR A 911 -31.20 -29.65 17.27
N ARG A 912 -31.40 -30.55 18.25
CA ARG A 912 -32.60 -30.57 19.11
C ARG A 912 -32.75 -29.34 19.99
N ASN A 913 -31.65 -28.66 20.30
CA ASN A 913 -31.67 -27.54 21.23
C ASN A 913 -31.68 -26.16 20.54
N ASP A 914 -31.72 -26.11 19.20
CA ASP A 914 -31.59 -24.87 18.42
C ASP A 914 -32.73 -23.87 18.66
N PHE A 915 -33.90 -24.33 19.09
CA PHE A 915 -35.05 -23.47 19.42
C PHE A 915 -34.90 -22.76 20.78
N LYS A 916 -33.77 -22.10 21.01
CA LYS A 916 -33.53 -21.24 22.18
C LYS A 916 -33.97 -19.81 21.88
N ASN A 917 -34.72 -19.21 22.80
CA ASN A 917 -35.04 -17.78 22.75
C ASN A 917 -33.85 -16.91 23.20
N PRO A 918 -33.91 -15.57 23.11
CA PRO A 918 -32.81 -14.68 23.53
C PRO A 918 -32.39 -14.77 25.01
N ASP A 919 -33.24 -15.33 25.87
CA ASP A 919 -32.94 -15.58 27.28
C ASP A 919 -32.27 -16.96 27.50
N GLY A 920 -32.02 -17.73 26.42
CA GLY A 920 -31.39 -19.05 26.44
C GLY A 920 -32.34 -20.20 26.79
N VAL A 921 -33.65 -19.96 26.82
CA VAL A 921 -34.66 -20.96 27.16
C VAL A 921 -35.12 -21.68 25.89
N TRP A 922 -35.04 -23.01 25.90
CA TRP A 922 -35.57 -23.85 24.82
C TRP A 922 -37.10 -23.80 24.79
N VAL A 923 -37.66 -23.67 23.59
CA VAL A 923 -39.10 -23.74 23.34
C VAL A 923 -39.37 -24.77 22.24
N ARG A 924 -40.52 -25.45 22.33
CA ARG A 924 -40.87 -26.49 21.35
C ARG A 924 -41.36 -25.95 20.02
N ASN A 925 -42.20 -24.91 20.05
CA ASN A 925 -42.92 -24.44 18.86
C ASN A 925 -42.13 -23.36 18.11
N VAL A 926 -41.96 -23.54 16.80
CA VAL A 926 -41.19 -22.62 15.95
C VAL A 926 -41.73 -21.18 15.97
N ASN A 927 -43.02 -20.92 16.13
CA ASN A 927 -43.53 -19.53 16.17
C ASN A 927 -43.14 -18.83 17.45
N VAL A 928 -43.14 -19.54 18.57
CA VAL A 928 -42.66 -19.01 19.85
C VAL A 928 -41.16 -18.73 19.76
N PHE A 929 -40.40 -19.64 19.15
CA PHE A 929 -38.97 -19.47 18.90
C PHE A 929 -38.71 -18.27 17.99
N GLY A 930 -39.27 -18.25 16.79
CA GLY A 930 -38.99 -17.24 15.78
C GLY A 930 -39.43 -15.83 16.17
N GLU A 931 -40.63 -15.68 16.74
CA GLU A 931 -41.12 -14.37 17.21
C GLU A 931 -40.29 -13.81 18.37
N SER A 932 -39.59 -14.66 19.13
CA SER A 932 -38.69 -14.20 20.19
C SER A 932 -37.44 -13.49 19.65
N TRP A 933 -37.05 -13.74 18.40
CA TRP A 933 -35.86 -13.14 17.74
C TRP A 933 -36.17 -11.89 16.92
N LYS A 934 -37.36 -11.31 17.07
CA LYS A 934 -37.80 -10.09 16.39
C LYS A 934 -37.02 -8.85 16.86
N VAL A 935 -36.66 -7.97 15.91
CA VAL A 935 -35.93 -6.72 16.16
C VAL A 935 -36.92 -5.55 16.42
N PRO A 936 -36.66 -4.66 17.41
CA PRO A 936 -35.56 -4.69 18.37
C PRO A 936 -35.72 -5.80 19.41
N LEU A 937 -34.61 -6.49 19.71
CA LEU A 937 -34.58 -7.60 20.66
C LEU A 937 -35.02 -7.16 22.07
N LYS A 938 -35.93 -7.93 22.68
CA LYS A 938 -36.38 -7.74 24.06
C LYS A 938 -35.76 -8.83 24.94
N ARG A 939 -34.73 -8.49 25.71
CA ARG A 939 -34.15 -9.39 26.73
C ARG A 939 -34.77 -9.12 28.10
N SER A 940 -35.04 -10.19 28.85
CA SER A 940 -35.45 -10.07 30.25
C SER A 940 -34.27 -9.54 31.09
N SER A 941 -34.49 -8.60 32.02
CA SER A 941 -33.43 -8.05 32.89
C SER A 941 -32.83 -9.05 33.90
N ARG A 942 -33.22 -10.33 33.85
CA ARG A 942 -32.57 -11.41 34.60
C ARG A 942 -31.36 -11.85 33.79
N LEU A 943 -30.15 -11.56 34.28
CA LEU A 943 -28.89 -12.13 33.76
C LEU A 943 -29.10 -13.60 33.37
N ARG A 944 -28.57 -14.03 32.21
CA ARG A 944 -28.39 -15.43 31.83
C ARG A 944 -27.83 -16.15 33.07
N ARG A 945 -28.70 -16.76 33.86
CA ARG A 945 -28.28 -17.67 34.91
C ARG A 945 -27.73 -18.84 34.13
N ASP A 946 -26.53 -19.32 34.42
CA ASP A 946 -25.99 -20.57 33.86
C ASP A 946 -27.02 -21.69 34.09
N VAL A 947 -27.98 -21.82 33.18
CA VAL A 947 -28.81 -23.00 33.08
C VAL A 947 -27.92 -23.96 32.32
N ASN A 948 -27.07 -24.66 33.08
CA ASN A 948 -26.47 -25.91 32.65
C ASN A 948 -27.62 -26.88 32.31
N SER A 949 -28.22 -26.73 31.13
CA SER A 949 -28.97 -27.80 30.50
C SER A 949 -27.97 -28.54 29.62
N GLU A 950 -27.05 -29.28 30.24
CA GLU A 950 -26.30 -30.33 29.55
C GLU A 950 -27.24 -31.44 29.04
N ASN A 951 -28.48 -31.48 29.55
CA ASN A 951 -29.51 -32.40 29.10
C ASN A 951 -30.12 -31.91 27.79
N GLU A 952 -30.10 -32.77 26.78
CA GLU A 952 -30.90 -32.59 25.56
C GLU A 952 -32.40 -32.55 25.91
N PRO A 953 -33.21 -31.73 25.22
CA PRO A 953 -34.65 -31.80 25.33
C PRO A 953 -35.14 -33.24 25.04
N GLU A 954 -36.01 -33.78 25.90
CA GLU A 954 -36.65 -35.08 25.66
C GLU A 954 -37.69 -35.01 24.53
N GLU A 955 -38.25 -33.83 24.27
CA GLU A 955 -39.25 -33.59 23.23
C GLU A 955 -38.61 -33.09 21.92
N GLU A 956 -39.11 -33.57 20.78
CA GLU A 956 -38.70 -33.09 19.45
C GLU A 956 -39.24 -31.67 19.19
N PRO A 957 -38.43 -30.77 18.59
CA PRO A 957 -38.89 -29.48 18.11
C PRO A 957 -40.06 -29.62 17.12
N ASP A 958 -41.02 -28.70 17.19
CA ASP A 958 -42.09 -28.57 16.19
C ASP A 958 -41.65 -27.57 15.11
N PRO A 959 -41.20 -28.03 13.93
CA PRO A 959 -40.57 -27.19 12.91
C PRO A 959 -41.55 -26.30 12.16
N GLY A 960 -42.86 -26.43 12.40
CA GLY A 960 -43.89 -25.62 11.74
C GLY A 960 -44.18 -26.00 10.29
N LEU A 961 -43.91 -27.24 9.88
CA LEU A 961 -44.11 -27.73 8.51
C LEU A 961 -45.55 -27.53 7.97
N PHE A 962 -46.55 -27.40 8.84
CA PHE A 962 -47.96 -27.23 8.45
C PHE A 962 -48.44 -25.75 8.43
N GLN A 963 -47.52 -24.78 8.45
CA GLN A 963 -47.84 -23.35 8.46
C GLN A 963 -48.14 -22.80 7.06
N GLY A 964 -49.20 -23.26 6.42
CA GLY A 964 -49.63 -22.79 5.11
C GLY A 964 -50.38 -23.88 4.34
N CYS A 965 -49.86 -25.10 4.44
CA CYS A 965 -50.49 -26.30 3.91
C CYS A 965 -50.76 -27.31 5.01
N ASN A 966 -51.97 -27.87 5.02
CA ASN A 966 -52.32 -28.96 5.94
C ASN A 966 -51.77 -30.31 5.43
N GLU A 967 -51.78 -31.30 6.30
CA GLU A 967 -51.24 -32.65 6.03
C GLU A 967 -51.83 -33.29 4.77
N ASN A 968 -53.16 -33.17 4.55
CA ASN A 968 -53.81 -33.70 3.36
C ASN A 968 -53.36 -33.00 2.06
N GLN A 969 -53.10 -31.68 2.13
CA GLN A 969 -52.61 -30.91 0.98
C GLN A 969 -51.16 -31.28 0.65
N LEU A 970 -50.32 -31.46 1.66
CA LEU A 970 -48.94 -31.93 1.51
C LEU A 970 -48.87 -33.36 0.97
N GLU A 971 -49.73 -34.27 1.43
CA GLU A 971 -49.84 -35.63 0.88
C GLU A 971 -50.29 -35.62 -0.59
N GLN A 972 -51.28 -34.77 -0.92
CA GLN A 972 -51.73 -34.59 -2.28
C GLN A 972 -50.59 -34.07 -3.17
N GLN A 973 -49.84 -33.06 -2.70
CA GLN A 973 -48.68 -32.54 -3.43
C GLN A 973 -47.55 -33.56 -3.53
N ASN A 974 -47.27 -34.35 -2.50
CA ASN A 974 -46.28 -35.43 -2.58
C ASN A 974 -46.57 -36.40 -3.75
N THR A 975 -47.85 -36.64 -4.08
CA THR A 975 -48.23 -37.51 -5.21
C THR A 975 -48.34 -36.81 -6.56
N THR A 976 -48.60 -35.50 -6.59
CA THR A 976 -48.95 -34.76 -7.83
C THR A 976 -47.92 -33.72 -8.24
N SER A 977 -47.06 -33.29 -7.32
CA SER A 977 -45.99 -32.32 -7.54
C SER A 977 -44.84 -32.92 -8.32
N LYS A 978 -44.17 -32.06 -9.10
CA LYS A 978 -42.93 -32.39 -9.82
C LYS A 978 -41.69 -32.50 -8.92
N CYS A 979 -41.79 -32.17 -7.62
CA CYS A 979 -40.64 -32.18 -6.70
C CYS A 979 -39.98 -33.56 -6.52
N GLN A 980 -40.66 -34.67 -6.84
CA GLN A 980 -40.09 -36.03 -6.76
C GLN A 980 -38.80 -36.21 -7.58
N ILE A 981 -38.57 -35.35 -8.57
CA ILE A 981 -37.34 -35.36 -9.35
C ILE A 981 -36.07 -35.18 -8.51
N LEU A 982 -36.16 -34.50 -7.35
CA LEU A 982 -35.03 -34.30 -6.42
C LEU A 982 -34.56 -35.60 -5.76
N THR A 983 -35.46 -36.57 -5.57
CA THR A 983 -35.18 -37.84 -4.88
C THR A 983 -35.11 -39.04 -5.83
N ASP A 984 -35.40 -38.84 -7.12
CA ASP A 984 -35.33 -39.92 -8.12
C ASP A 984 -33.90 -40.44 -8.30
N SER A 985 -33.69 -41.69 -7.89
CA SER A 985 -32.43 -42.42 -8.02
C SER A 985 -31.92 -42.59 -9.47
N ASN A 986 -32.77 -42.41 -10.49
CA ASN A 986 -32.40 -42.43 -11.90
C ASN A 986 -32.59 -41.05 -12.56
N GLY A 987 -32.93 -40.02 -11.79
CA GLY A 987 -33.18 -38.67 -12.25
C GLY A 987 -31.90 -37.85 -12.48
N PRO A 988 -32.03 -36.60 -12.95
CA PRO A 988 -30.90 -35.72 -13.26
C PRO A 988 -30.00 -35.43 -12.05
N PHE A 989 -30.53 -35.58 -10.83
CA PHE A 989 -29.83 -35.25 -9.59
C PHE A 989 -29.18 -36.44 -8.88
N ALA A 990 -29.30 -37.67 -9.40
CA ALA A 990 -28.82 -38.89 -8.75
C ALA A 990 -27.33 -38.85 -8.37
N LYS A 991 -26.49 -38.18 -9.17
CA LYS A 991 -25.06 -37.99 -8.90
C LYS A 991 -24.79 -37.19 -7.62
N CYS A 992 -25.71 -36.33 -7.23
CA CYS A 992 -25.55 -35.46 -6.07
C CYS A 992 -26.01 -36.11 -4.76
N HIS A 993 -26.88 -37.14 -4.80
CA HIS A 993 -27.45 -37.77 -3.61
C HIS A 993 -26.38 -38.28 -2.62
N SER A 994 -25.20 -38.69 -3.11
CA SER A 994 -24.07 -39.09 -2.26
C SER A 994 -23.32 -37.94 -1.62
N ALA A 995 -23.41 -36.72 -2.18
CA ALA A 995 -22.71 -35.53 -1.71
C ALA A 995 -23.62 -34.61 -0.85
N VAL A 996 -24.91 -34.51 -1.21
CA VAL A 996 -25.91 -33.66 -0.56
C VAL A 996 -27.22 -34.45 -0.43
N GLN A 997 -27.77 -34.54 0.78
CA GLN A 997 -29.06 -35.21 1.01
C GLN A 997 -30.22 -34.38 0.46
N PRO A 998 -31.14 -34.97 -0.32
CA PRO A 998 -32.23 -34.23 -0.98
C PRO A 998 -33.42 -33.91 -0.05
N ASP A 999 -33.54 -34.52 1.14
CA ASP A 999 -34.76 -34.49 1.96
C ASP A 999 -35.26 -33.07 2.30
N PHE A 1000 -34.36 -32.17 2.67
CA PHE A 1000 -34.70 -30.76 2.95
C PHE A 1000 -35.24 -30.04 1.72
N TYR A 1001 -34.53 -30.15 0.59
CA TYR A 1001 -34.87 -29.48 -0.66
C TYR A 1001 -36.19 -30.02 -1.23
N PHE A 1002 -36.39 -31.33 -1.12
CA PHE A 1002 -37.62 -32.00 -1.51
C PHE A 1002 -38.82 -31.52 -0.69
N THR A 1003 -38.68 -31.51 0.65
CA THR A 1003 -39.75 -31.09 1.57
C THR A 1003 -40.10 -29.62 1.37
N SER A 1004 -39.07 -28.77 1.20
CA SER A 1004 -39.20 -27.35 0.88
C SER A 1004 -39.95 -27.14 -0.44
N CYS A 1005 -39.54 -27.84 -1.49
CA CYS A 1005 -40.19 -27.79 -2.79
C CYS A 1005 -41.67 -28.17 -2.72
N LEU A 1006 -42.02 -29.22 -1.96
CA LEU A 1006 -43.41 -29.64 -1.78
C LEU A 1006 -44.25 -28.59 -1.06
N PHE A 1007 -43.67 -27.97 -0.02
CA PHE A 1007 -44.33 -26.92 0.73
C PHE A 1007 -44.57 -25.69 -0.15
N ASP A 1008 -43.51 -25.19 -0.79
CA ASP A 1008 -43.57 -24.07 -1.73
C ASP A 1008 -44.66 -24.37 -2.79
N SER A 1009 -44.58 -25.54 -3.46
CA SER A 1009 -45.51 -25.93 -4.55
C SER A 1009 -46.97 -25.98 -4.08
N CYS A 1010 -47.19 -26.29 -2.81
CA CYS A 1010 -48.51 -26.29 -2.21
C CYS A 1010 -49.08 -24.87 -2.03
N VAL A 1011 -48.22 -23.90 -1.75
CA VAL A 1011 -48.59 -22.51 -1.47
C VAL A 1011 -48.75 -21.68 -2.75
N GLU A 1012 -47.78 -21.74 -3.67
CA GLU A 1012 -47.76 -20.91 -4.89
C GLU A 1012 -48.04 -21.70 -6.20
N GLY A 1013 -48.17 -23.03 -6.14
CA GLY A 1013 -48.34 -23.89 -7.32
C GLY A 1013 -47.00 -24.34 -7.94
N ASP A 1014 -47.01 -25.00 -9.10
CA ASP A 1014 -45.80 -25.59 -9.71
C ASP A 1014 -44.78 -24.58 -10.29
N GLU A 1015 -45.09 -23.27 -10.35
CA GLU A 1015 -44.26 -22.23 -11.01
C GLU A 1015 -42.93 -21.91 -10.30
N ILE A 1016 -42.75 -22.44 -9.09
CA ILE A 1016 -41.63 -22.24 -8.15
C ILE A 1016 -40.65 -23.41 -8.13
N LEU A 1017 -41.01 -24.55 -8.76
CA LEU A 1017 -40.19 -25.77 -8.83
C LEU A 1017 -38.73 -25.44 -9.17
N CYS A 1018 -38.50 -24.65 -10.22
CA CYS A 1018 -37.15 -24.35 -10.69
C CYS A 1018 -36.29 -23.63 -9.65
N ARG A 1019 -36.89 -22.76 -8.81
CA ARG A 1019 -36.15 -22.07 -7.75
C ARG A 1019 -35.64 -23.05 -6.70
N SER A 1020 -36.46 -24.02 -6.30
CA SER A 1020 -36.07 -25.05 -5.34
C SER A 1020 -35.01 -26.01 -5.93
N LEU A 1021 -35.12 -26.33 -7.23
CA LEU A 1021 -34.11 -27.15 -7.91
C LEU A 1021 -32.76 -26.43 -8.02
N GLU A 1022 -32.75 -25.11 -8.26
CA GLU A 1022 -31.54 -24.30 -8.37
C GLU A 1022 -30.71 -24.29 -7.08
N GLU A 1023 -31.36 -24.18 -5.91
CA GLU A 1023 -30.65 -24.22 -4.63
C GLU A 1023 -30.04 -25.60 -4.35
N TYR A 1024 -30.71 -26.69 -4.74
CA TYR A 1024 -30.12 -28.03 -4.62
C TYR A 1024 -28.90 -28.19 -5.54
N VAL A 1025 -29.01 -27.75 -6.80
CA VAL A 1025 -27.90 -27.76 -7.77
C VAL A 1025 -26.72 -26.93 -7.27
N LEU A 1026 -26.97 -25.75 -6.71
CA LEU A 1026 -25.94 -24.91 -6.11
C LEU A 1026 -25.21 -25.65 -4.98
N ALA A 1027 -25.95 -26.31 -4.07
CA ALA A 1027 -25.36 -27.11 -3.00
C ALA A 1027 -24.51 -28.28 -3.55
N CYS A 1028 -24.94 -28.92 -4.64
CA CYS A 1028 -24.18 -29.96 -5.33
C CYS A 1028 -22.87 -29.43 -5.94
N GLN A 1029 -22.95 -28.31 -6.67
CA GLN A 1029 -21.80 -27.69 -7.31
C GLN A 1029 -20.76 -27.21 -6.29
N GLN A 1030 -21.20 -26.67 -5.15
CA GLN A 1030 -20.31 -26.31 -4.04
C GLN A 1030 -19.57 -27.50 -3.43
N ARG A 1031 -20.07 -28.74 -3.62
CA ARG A 1031 -19.37 -29.99 -3.27
C ARG A 1031 -18.53 -30.56 -4.41
N GLY A 1032 -18.37 -29.83 -5.51
CA GLY A 1032 -17.59 -30.24 -6.68
C GLY A 1032 -18.30 -31.26 -7.58
N VAL A 1033 -19.61 -31.44 -7.44
CA VAL A 1033 -20.40 -32.34 -8.29
C VAL A 1033 -20.88 -31.56 -9.52
N SER A 1034 -20.52 -32.00 -10.73
CA SER A 1034 -21.06 -31.43 -11.97
C SER A 1034 -22.52 -31.88 -12.18
N MET A 1035 -23.37 -30.90 -12.51
CA MET A 1035 -24.80 -31.07 -12.74
C MET A 1035 -25.19 -30.83 -14.20
N ASP A 1036 -24.32 -31.17 -15.16
CA ASP A 1036 -24.58 -30.93 -16.58
C ASP A 1036 -25.90 -31.54 -17.09
N GLY A 1037 -26.67 -30.76 -17.86
CA GLY A 1037 -27.87 -31.25 -18.54
C GLY A 1037 -29.15 -31.26 -17.72
N TRP A 1038 -29.12 -30.80 -16.46
CA TRP A 1038 -30.29 -30.86 -15.57
C TRP A 1038 -31.44 -29.96 -16.07
N ARG A 1039 -31.14 -28.73 -16.53
CA ARG A 1039 -32.15 -27.77 -17.01
C ARG A 1039 -32.92 -28.26 -18.24
N GLN A 1040 -32.27 -29.02 -19.12
CA GLN A 1040 -32.91 -29.62 -20.30
C GLN A 1040 -33.86 -30.77 -19.93
N GLN A 1041 -33.67 -31.38 -18.76
CA GLN A 1041 -34.49 -32.51 -18.28
C GLN A 1041 -35.66 -32.06 -17.39
N THR A 1042 -35.64 -30.83 -16.87
CA THR A 1042 -36.62 -30.33 -15.90
C THR A 1042 -37.47 -29.16 -16.42
N ASP A 1043 -37.30 -28.75 -17.68
CA ASP A 1043 -37.89 -27.53 -18.27
C ASP A 1043 -37.53 -26.22 -17.51
N CYS A 1044 -36.47 -26.23 -16.70
CA CYS A 1044 -35.99 -25.08 -15.92
C CYS A 1044 -34.93 -24.26 -16.66
N GLY A 1045 -35.30 -23.77 -17.84
CA GLY A 1045 -34.42 -22.93 -18.66
C GLY A 1045 -34.01 -21.64 -17.93
N MET A 1046 -32.71 -21.32 -17.94
CA MET A 1046 -32.21 -20.04 -17.44
C MET A 1046 -32.29 -18.99 -18.54
N SER A 1047 -33.00 -17.90 -18.30
CA SER A 1047 -32.97 -16.73 -19.18
C SER A 1047 -31.78 -15.86 -18.83
N CYS A 1048 -30.89 -15.63 -19.80
CA CYS A 1048 -29.73 -14.78 -19.61
C CYS A 1048 -29.97 -13.35 -20.09
N PRO A 1049 -29.38 -12.33 -19.41
CA PRO A 1049 -29.50 -10.94 -19.83
C PRO A 1049 -28.90 -10.72 -21.23
N PRO A 1050 -29.21 -9.59 -21.89
CA PRO A 1050 -28.61 -9.25 -23.18
C PRO A 1050 -27.09 -9.42 -23.20
N ASN A 1051 -26.56 -9.86 -24.33
CA ASN A 1051 -25.12 -10.10 -24.55
C ASN A 1051 -24.48 -11.15 -23.63
N SER A 1052 -25.29 -12.08 -23.09
CA SER A 1052 -24.79 -13.23 -22.34
C SER A 1052 -25.50 -14.51 -22.79
N LYS A 1053 -24.91 -15.66 -22.49
CA LYS A 1053 -25.45 -16.99 -22.78
C LYS A 1053 -25.40 -17.86 -21.53
N TYR A 1054 -26.30 -18.83 -21.45
CA TYR A 1054 -26.22 -19.87 -20.43
C TYR A 1054 -24.96 -20.72 -20.65
N SER A 1055 -24.24 -20.98 -19.56
CA SER A 1055 -23.09 -21.88 -19.50
C SER A 1055 -23.27 -22.79 -18.28
N SER A 1056 -23.15 -24.10 -18.47
CA SER A 1056 -23.21 -25.06 -17.35
C SER A 1056 -21.93 -25.07 -16.50
N CYS A 1057 -20.86 -24.46 -17.02
CA CYS A 1057 -19.54 -24.41 -16.41
C CYS A 1057 -18.83 -23.13 -16.86
N MET A 1058 -19.16 -22.00 -16.21
CA MET A 1058 -18.44 -20.74 -16.35
C MET A 1058 -17.54 -20.47 -15.14
N SER A 1059 -16.64 -19.50 -15.26
CA SER A 1059 -15.84 -19.04 -14.12
C SER A 1059 -16.76 -18.58 -12.97
N PRO A 1060 -16.52 -19.03 -11.73
CA PRO A 1060 -17.26 -18.56 -10.56
C PRO A 1060 -17.02 -17.08 -10.29
N CYS A 1061 -15.84 -16.56 -10.66
CA CYS A 1061 -15.46 -15.17 -10.55
C CYS A 1061 -15.29 -14.59 -11.96
N PRO A 1062 -16.40 -14.29 -12.67
CA PRO A 1062 -16.32 -13.74 -14.02
C PRO A 1062 -15.60 -12.39 -14.02
N ALA A 1063 -14.90 -12.10 -15.13
CA ALA A 1063 -14.26 -10.81 -15.33
C ALA A 1063 -15.28 -9.67 -15.33
N SER A 1064 -14.89 -8.54 -14.74
CA SER A 1064 -15.70 -7.33 -14.69
C SER A 1064 -14.90 -6.12 -15.15
N CYS A 1065 -15.59 -5.04 -15.54
CA CYS A 1065 -14.96 -3.78 -15.91
C CYS A 1065 -14.12 -3.18 -14.77
N ASN A 1066 -14.45 -3.48 -13.51
CA ASN A 1066 -13.67 -3.04 -12.35
C ASN A 1066 -12.47 -3.94 -12.05
N ASP A 1067 -12.57 -5.22 -12.40
CA ASP A 1067 -11.54 -6.22 -12.16
C ASP A 1067 -11.62 -7.30 -13.24
N LEU A 1068 -10.78 -7.15 -14.26
CA LEU A 1068 -10.66 -8.11 -15.35
C LEU A 1068 -9.91 -9.38 -14.92
N THR A 1069 -9.20 -9.34 -13.79
CA THR A 1069 -8.32 -10.42 -13.29
C THR A 1069 -9.03 -11.35 -12.30
N SER A 1070 -10.23 -10.99 -11.87
CA SER A 1070 -11.11 -11.82 -11.03
C SER A 1070 -11.14 -13.32 -11.36
N PRO A 1071 -11.14 -13.77 -12.64
CA PRO A 1071 -11.12 -15.20 -12.96
C PRO A 1071 -9.88 -15.95 -12.47
N SER A 1072 -8.70 -15.34 -12.54
CA SER A 1072 -7.43 -15.98 -12.18
C SER A 1072 -7.16 -15.96 -10.67
N GLU A 1073 -7.86 -15.12 -9.91
CA GLU A 1073 -7.80 -15.07 -8.44
C GLU A 1073 -8.71 -16.12 -7.76
N CYS A 1074 -9.45 -16.93 -8.54
CA CYS A 1074 -10.58 -17.70 -8.05
C CYS A 1074 -10.35 -19.22 -8.18
N GLU A 1075 -9.83 -19.85 -7.12
CA GLU A 1075 -9.57 -21.29 -7.07
C GLU A 1075 -10.81 -22.14 -6.73
N THR A 1076 -11.93 -21.90 -7.39
CA THR A 1076 -13.18 -22.68 -7.17
C THR A 1076 -13.61 -23.42 -8.44
N PRO A 1077 -14.22 -24.63 -8.31
CA PRO A 1077 -14.77 -25.35 -9.46
C PRO A 1077 -15.73 -24.46 -10.25
N CYS A 1078 -15.77 -24.62 -11.57
CA CYS A 1078 -16.73 -23.90 -12.40
C CYS A 1078 -18.18 -24.15 -11.94
N VAL A 1079 -19.03 -23.18 -12.22
CA VAL A 1079 -20.43 -23.14 -11.77
C VAL A 1079 -21.33 -22.77 -12.93
N GLU A 1080 -22.61 -23.11 -12.85
CA GLU A 1080 -23.54 -22.71 -13.91
C GLU A 1080 -23.94 -21.24 -13.77
N GLY A 1081 -24.25 -20.58 -14.89
CA GLY A 1081 -24.73 -19.21 -14.87
C GLY A 1081 -24.83 -18.59 -16.26
N CYS A 1082 -24.98 -17.27 -16.29
CA CYS A 1082 -24.96 -16.47 -17.51
C CYS A 1082 -23.56 -15.89 -17.72
N GLU A 1083 -22.89 -16.40 -18.73
CA GLU A 1083 -21.56 -16.00 -19.14
C GLU A 1083 -21.66 -14.94 -20.25
N CYS A 1084 -20.91 -13.85 -20.14
CA CYS A 1084 -20.88 -12.84 -21.19
C CYS A 1084 -20.42 -13.45 -22.51
N LEU A 1085 -21.00 -12.98 -23.62
CA LEU A 1085 -20.55 -13.39 -24.95
C LEU A 1085 -19.13 -12.86 -25.23
N PRO A 1086 -18.35 -13.49 -26.13
CA PRO A 1086 -17.07 -12.95 -26.56
C PRO A 1086 -17.18 -11.49 -27.01
N GLY A 1087 -16.27 -10.63 -26.54
CA GLY A 1087 -16.30 -9.17 -26.76
C GLY A 1087 -17.10 -8.36 -25.71
N TYR A 1088 -17.68 -9.03 -24.70
CA TYR A 1088 -18.44 -8.40 -23.62
C TYR A 1088 -17.90 -8.79 -22.25
N VAL A 1089 -18.09 -7.90 -21.27
CA VAL A 1089 -17.62 -8.04 -19.89
C VAL A 1089 -18.65 -7.49 -18.90
N LEU A 1090 -18.63 -7.95 -17.65
CA LEU A 1090 -19.58 -7.50 -16.64
C LEU A 1090 -19.31 -6.04 -16.21
N SER A 1091 -20.30 -5.17 -16.41
CA SER A 1091 -20.40 -3.88 -15.72
C SER A 1091 -21.55 -3.95 -14.73
N GLY A 1092 -21.23 -4.10 -13.45
CA GLY A 1092 -22.23 -4.45 -12.44
C GLY A 1092 -22.82 -5.83 -12.75
N PHE A 1093 -24.11 -5.89 -13.11
CA PHE A 1093 -24.83 -7.13 -13.39
C PHE A 1093 -25.14 -7.35 -14.87
N GLU A 1094 -24.68 -6.45 -15.76
CA GLU A 1094 -24.96 -6.50 -17.19
C GLU A 1094 -23.68 -6.73 -18.00
N CYS A 1095 -23.79 -7.46 -19.11
CA CYS A 1095 -22.69 -7.66 -20.05
C CYS A 1095 -22.67 -6.52 -21.06
N VAL A 1096 -21.65 -5.68 -20.97
CA VAL A 1096 -21.42 -4.53 -21.86
C VAL A 1096 -20.18 -4.78 -22.73
N PRO A 1097 -20.11 -4.22 -23.95
CA PRO A 1097 -18.87 -4.21 -24.72
C PRO A 1097 -17.73 -3.60 -23.91
N TYR A 1098 -16.50 -4.08 -24.07
CA TYR A 1098 -15.33 -3.57 -23.32
C TYR A 1098 -15.16 -2.04 -23.40
N LYS A 1099 -15.39 -1.43 -24.57
CA LYS A 1099 -15.37 0.03 -24.76
C LYS A 1099 -16.46 0.81 -23.99
N GLN A 1100 -17.46 0.12 -23.43
CA GLN A 1100 -18.52 0.68 -22.59
C GLN A 1100 -18.29 0.42 -21.10
N CYS A 1101 -17.13 -0.14 -20.72
CA CYS A 1101 -16.73 -0.14 -19.32
C CYS A 1101 -16.66 1.28 -18.79
N GLY A 1102 -17.11 1.46 -17.54
CA GLY A 1102 -17.12 2.73 -16.84
C GLY A 1102 -15.74 3.22 -16.41
N CYS A 1103 -15.68 3.88 -15.26
CA CYS A 1103 -14.48 4.49 -14.72
C CYS A 1103 -14.22 3.97 -13.31
N THR A 1104 -12.95 3.74 -12.99
CA THR A 1104 -12.52 3.54 -11.60
C THR A 1104 -11.93 4.84 -11.08
N TYR A 1105 -12.42 5.32 -9.93
CA TYR A 1105 -11.91 6.50 -9.24
C TYR A 1105 -11.67 6.16 -7.78
N LEU A 1106 -10.45 6.35 -7.27
CA LEU A 1106 -10.06 6.04 -5.88
C LEU A 1106 -10.52 4.63 -5.45
N ASN A 1107 -10.26 3.61 -6.29
CA ASN A 1107 -10.63 2.20 -6.07
C ASN A 1107 -12.14 1.90 -6.01
N LYS A 1108 -12.99 2.79 -6.51
CA LYS A 1108 -14.44 2.57 -6.69
C LYS A 1108 -14.83 2.64 -8.16
N TYR A 1109 -15.69 1.72 -8.60
CA TYR A 1109 -16.19 1.66 -9.97
C TYR A 1109 -17.50 2.42 -10.13
N TYR A 1110 -17.58 3.20 -11.22
CA TYR A 1110 -18.71 4.02 -11.61
C TYR A 1110 -19.06 3.76 -13.07
N GLU A 1111 -20.35 3.64 -13.40
CA GLU A 1111 -20.78 3.47 -14.79
C GLU A 1111 -20.64 4.75 -15.60
N ILE A 1112 -20.58 4.63 -16.94
CA ILE A 1112 -20.56 5.79 -17.83
C ILE A 1112 -21.82 6.64 -17.60
N GLY A 1113 -21.61 7.94 -17.38
CA GLY A 1113 -22.63 8.93 -17.07
C GLY A 1113 -22.92 9.11 -15.57
N GLU A 1114 -22.41 8.23 -14.70
CA GLU A 1114 -22.65 8.28 -13.26
C GLU A 1114 -21.97 9.51 -12.63
N ILE A 1115 -22.75 10.25 -11.83
CA ILE A 1115 -22.30 11.43 -11.07
C ILE A 1115 -22.18 11.03 -9.60
N PHE A 1116 -21.04 11.34 -8.99
CA PHE A 1116 -20.74 10.99 -7.61
C PHE A 1116 -19.94 12.09 -6.91
N THR A 1117 -19.95 12.07 -5.59
CA THR A 1117 -19.16 12.97 -4.73
C THR A 1117 -18.16 12.13 -3.94
N THR A 1118 -16.95 12.64 -3.73
CA THR A 1118 -15.91 11.96 -2.92
C THR A 1118 -16.34 11.78 -1.47
N ASP A 1119 -15.68 10.86 -0.74
CA ASP A 1119 -16.07 10.52 0.63
C ASP A 1119 -15.98 11.70 1.61
N ASP A 1120 -15.09 12.65 1.36
CA ASP A 1120 -14.90 13.88 2.12
C ASP A 1120 -15.69 15.08 1.54
N CYS A 1121 -16.49 14.88 0.50
CA CYS A 1121 -17.16 15.91 -0.27
C CYS A 1121 -16.25 17.05 -0.77
N SER A 1122 -14.98 16.76 -1.02
CA SER A 1122 -14.03 17.71 -1.60
C SER A 1122 -14.19 17.87 -3.11
N GLN A 1123 -14.76 16.87 -3.79
CA GLN A 1123 -14.92 16.88 -5.24
C GLN A 1123 -16.25 16.27 -5.67
N LYS A 1124 -16.84 16.90 -6.69
CA LYS A 1124 -17.94 16.35 -7.47
C LYS A 1124 -17.42 15.85 -8.79
N CYS A 1125 -17.68 14.59 -9.10
CA CYS A 1125 -17.12 13.90 -10.25
C CYS A 1125 -18.21 13.26 -11.12
N GLN A 1126 -17.88 13.07 -12.40
CA GLN A 1126 -18.69 12.31 -13.34
C GLN A 1126 -17.79 11.37 -14.14
N CYS A 1127 -18.20 10.11 -14.26
CA CYS A 1127 -17.62 9.20 -15.25
C CYS A 1127 -18.18 9.59 -16.62
N THR A 1128 -17.35 10.19 -17.47
CA THR A 1128 -17.80 10.81 -18.73
C THR A 1128 -17.73 9.85 -19.91
N GLU A 1129 -16.66 9.06 -19.98
CA GLU A 1129 -16.38 8.04 -20.98
C GLU A 1129 -15.61 6.90 -20.32
N SER A 1130 -15.37 5.80 -21.03
CA SER A 1130 -14.56 4.68 -20.52
C SER A 1130 -13.23 5.17 -19.93
N SER A 1131 -12.99 4.81 -18.67
CA SER A 1131 -11.79 5.18 -17.89
C SER A 1131 -11.54 6.69 -17.69
N THR A 1132 -12.53 7.57 -17.96
CA THR A 1132 -12.36 9.03 -17.91
C THR A 1132 -13.30 9.69 -16.91
N VAL A 1133 -12.73 10.21 -15.82
CA VAL A 1133 -13.46 10.93 -14.77
C VAL A 1133 -13.19 12.42 -14.86
N SER A 1134 -14.26 13.22 -14.92
CA SER A 1134 -14.19 14.67 -14.82
C SER A 1134 -14.63 15.10 -13.43
N CYS A 1135 -13.73 15.72 -12.66
CA CYS A 1135 -14.02 16.23 -11.33
C CYS A 1135 -13.93 17.77 -11.28
N SER A 1136 -14.72 18.36 -10.39
CA SER A 1136 -14.63 19.76 -9.98
C SER A 1136 -14.63 19.84 -8.46
N ASP A 1137 -13.85 20.76 -7.89
CA ASP A 1137 -13.84 20.97 -6.45
C ASP A 1137 -15.25 21.32 -5.95
N GLU A 1138 -15.64 20.69 -4.85
CA GLU A 1138 -16.91 20.88 -4.17
C GLU A 1138 -16.62 21.28 -2.72
N VAL A 1139 -17.33 22.29 -2.23
CA VAL A 1139 -17.32 22.67 -0.82
C VAL A 1139 -18.78 22.85 -0.43
N CYS A 1140 -19.25 22.11 0.58
CA CYS A 1140 -20.62 22.21 1.02
C CYS A 1140 -20.97 23.65 1.44
N GLY A 1141 -22.12 24.14 1.00
CA GLY A 1141 -22.56 25.51 1.26
C GLY A 1141 -22.83 25.78 2.76
N SER A 1142 -22.99 27.05 3.11
CA SER A 1142 -23.36 27.44 4.48
C SER A 1142 -24.72 26.83 4.87
N GLY A 1143 -24.72 25.94 5.86
CA GLY A 1143 -25.91 25.19 6.31
C GLY A 1143 -26.08 23.81 5.64
N GLU A 1144 -25.15 23.41 4.79
CA GLU A 1144 -25.08 22.05 4.23
C GLU A 1144 -24.03 21.22 4.98
N ILE A 1145 -24.28 19.91 5.07
CA ILE A 1145 -23.36 18.94 5.63
C ILE A 1145 -23.03 17.88 4.57
N CYS A 1146 -21.79 17.39 4.60
CA CYS A 1146 -21.40 16.22 3.81
C CYS A 1146 -22.02 14.98 4.48
N ASP A 1147 -23.06 14.43 3.87
CA ASP A 1147 -23.80 13.30 4.42
C ASP A 1147 -24.38 12.43 3.28
N ILE A 1148 -25.19 11.44 3.61
CA ILE A 1148 -25.80 10.50 2.67
C ILE A 1148 -27.30 10.75 2.62
N SER A 1149 -27.82 11.01 1.43
CA SER A 1149 -29.26 11.09 1.16
C SER A 1149 -29.61 10.21 -0.02
N ASN A 1150 -30.73 9.49 0.06
CA ASN A 1150 -31.22 8.60 -1.00
C ASN A 1150 -30.16 7.61 -1.52
N TYR A 1151 -29.34 7.10 -0.59
CA TYR A 1151 -28.19 6.21 -0.83
C TYR A 1151 -27.02 6.80 -1.62
N THR A 1152 -26.97 8.12 -1.77
CA THR A 1152 -25.90 8.85 -2.46
C THR A 1152 -25.22 9.84 -1.52
N ARG A 1153 -23.89 9.90 -1.54
CA ARG A 1153 -23.11 10.89 -0.79
C ARG A 1153 -23.13 12.23 -1.51
N GLY A 1154 -23.21 13.33 -0.75
CA GLY A 1154 -23.18 14.68 -1.30
C GLY A 1154 -23.34 15.76 -0.23
N CYS A 1155 -23.35 17.01 -0.65
CA CYS A 1155 -23.68 18.15 0.20
C CYS A 1155 -25.21 18.31 0.27
N TYR A 1156 -25.76 18.08 1.45
CA TYR A 1156 -27.20 18.20 1.70
C TYR A 1156 -27.48 19.25 2.75
N ARG A 1157 -28.59 19.98 2.59
CA ARG A 1157 -29.05 20.93 3.61
C ARG A 1157 -29.26 20.21 4.93
N SER A 1158 -28.63 20.75 5.97
CA SER A 1158 -28.90 20.34 7.34
C SER A 1158 -30.36 20.64 7.66
N GLY A 1159 -31.08 19.63 8.15
CA GLY A 1159 -32.51 19.74 8.39
C GLY A 1159 -33.04 18.57 9.23
N PRO A 1160 -34.31 18.63 9.67
CA PRO A 1160 -34.94 17.61 10.50
C PRO A 1160 -34.94 16.20 9.87
N CYS A 1161 -34.84 16.13 8.53
CA CYS A 1161 -34.79 14.88 7.77
C CYS A 1161 -33.37 14.45 7.36
N MET A 1162 -32.31 15.12 7.83
CA MET A 1162 -30.92 14.81 7.47
C MET A 1162 -30.02 14.69 8.72
N PRO A 1163 -29.55 13.47 9.06
CA PRO A 1163 -29.85 12.19 8.41
C PRO A 1163 -31.32 11.77 8.58
N ASN A 1164 -31.83 10.88 7.71
CA ASN A 1164 -33.23 10.45 7.74
C ASN A 1164 -33.59 9.82 9.11
N PRO A 1165 -34.47 10.43 9.91
CA PRO A 1165 -34.84 9.94 11.24
C PRO A 1165 -35.85 8.78 11.20
N CYS A 1166 -36.43 8.46 10.04
CA CYS A 1166 -37.45 7.43 9.89
C CYS A 1166 -36.85 6.03 9.90
N LYS A 1167 -37.49 5.10 10.62
CA LYS A 1167 -37.12 3.69 10.69
C LYS A 1167 -37.89 2.87 9.64
N ASN A 1168 -37.49 1.61 9.44
CA ASN A 1168 -38.24 0.62 8.64
C ASN A 1168 -38.57 1.12 7.21
N ASP A 1169 -37.58 1.71 6.55
CA ASP A 1169 -37.67 2.34 5.23
C ASP A 1169 -38.71 3.48 5.14
N GLY A 1170 -39.00 4.14 6.27
CA GLY A 1170 -39.86 5.32 6.28
C GLY A 1170 -39.25 6.49 5.50
N ILE A 1171 -40.10 7.22 4.78
CA ILE A 1171 -39.70 8.39 3.99
C ILE A 1171 -39.91 9.64 4.84
N CYS A 1172 -38.84 10.38 5.13
CA CYS A 1172 -38.95 11.64 5.88
C CYS A 1172 -39.38 12.79 4.97
N SER A 1173 -40.28 13.62 5.48
CA SER A 1173 -40.70 14.87 4.86
C SER A 1173 -40.73 15.98 5.89
N GLU A 1174 -40.19 17.15 5.54
CA GLU A 1174 -40.17 18.33 6.42
C GLU A 1174 -41.56 18.98 6.51
N ASN A 1175 -41.94 19.46 7.70
CA ASN A 1175 -43.26 20.05 7.92
C ASN A 1175 -43.13 21.52 8.34
N SER A 1176 -43.59 22.44 7.49
CA SER A 1176 -43.43 23.89 7.72
C SER A 1176 -44.48 24.51 8.65
N ASN A 1177 -45.51 23.75 9.07
CA ASN A 1177 -46.69 24.29 9.78
C ASN A 1177 -47.12 23.49 11.04
N SER A 1178 -46.25 22.64 11.61
CA SER A 1178 -46.54 21.76 12.77
C SER A 1178 -45.57 21.98 13.94
N THR A 1179 -45.95 21.52 15.13
CA THR A 1179 -45.04 21.42 16.30
C THR A 1179 -43.95 20.36 16.14
N SER A 1180 -44.07 19.43 15.20
CA SER A 1180 -42.97 18.55 14.77
C SER A 1180 -42.33 19.07 13.48
N LEU A 1181 -40.99 19.13 13.47
CA LEU A 1181 -40.21 19.68 12.36
C LEU A 1181 -40.13 18.74 11.14
N HIS A 1182 -40.51 17.47 11.30
CA HIS A 1182 -40.63 16.46 10.24
C HIS A 1182 -41.82 15.52 10.48
N PHE A 1183 -42.18 14.74 9.46
CA PHE A 1183 -43.04 13.56 9.54
C PHE A 1183 -42.47 12.42 8.71
N CYS A 1184 -42.71 11.18 9.13
CA CYS A 1184 -42.31 9.99 8.40
C CYS A 1184 -43.51 9.31 7.74
N GLU A 1185 -43.42 9.07 6.44
CA GLU A 1185 -44.35 8.21 5.71
C GLU A 1185 -43.90 6.75 5.84
N CYS A 1186 -44.73 5.93 6.49
CA CYS A 1186 -44.37 4.57 6.85
C CYS A 1186 -44.86 3.56 5.83
N SER A 1187 -44.09 2.49 5.65
CA SER A 1187 -44.49 1.32 4.88
C SER A 1187 -45.73 0.65 5.48
N GLU A 1188 -46.44 -0.18 4.70
CA GLU A 1188 -47.78 -0.68 5.05
C GLU A 1188 -47.88 -1.40 6.40
N LEU A 1189 -46.77 -1.95 6.91
CA LEU A 1189 -46.67 -2.71 8.15
C LEU A 1189 -46.38 -1.84 9.38
N TYR A 1190 -45.98 -0.58 9.18
CA TYR A 1190 -45.50 0.29 10.24
C TYR A 1190 -46.33 1.58 10.34
N THR A 1191 -46.25 2.23 11.49
CA THR A 1191 -46.97 3.43 11.90
C THR A 1191 -46.14 4.16 12.97
N GLY A 1192 -46.66 5.28 13.48
CA GLY A 1192 -45.97 6.12 14.46
C GLY A 1192 -45.13 7.23 13.83
N PRO A 1193 -44.73 8.25 14.61
CA PRO A 1193 -44.11 9.46 14.11
C PRO A 1193 -42.81 9.25 13.31
N ASN A 1194 -42.04 8.20 13.61
CA ASN A 1194 -40.80 7.82 12.93
C ASN A 1194 -40.86 6.41 12.32
N CYS A 1195 -42.07 5.88 12.07
CA CYS A 1195 -42.27 4.51 11.59
C CYS A 1195 -41.72 3.43 12.51
N GLU A 1196 -41.67 3.73 13.80
CA GLU A 1196 -41.13 2.86 14.84
C GLU A 1196 -42.15 1.87 15.41
N SER A 1197 -43.43 2.08 15.14
CA SER A 1197 -44.54 1.30 15.69
C SER A 1197 -45.17 0.41 14.62
N GLU A 1198 -45.79 -0.70 15.00
CA GLU A 1198 -46.45 -1.61 14.05
C GLU A 1198 -47.91 -1.19 13.82
N LYS A 1199 -48.39 -1.40 12.59
CA LYS A 1199 -49.78 -1.14 12.24
C LYS A 1199 -50.67 -2.26 12.77
N ILE A 1200 -51.24 -2.09 13.96
CA ILE A 1200 -52.18 -3.05 14.56
C ILE A 1200 -53.47 -3.06 13.73
N VAL A 1201 -53.66 -4.09 12.91
CA VAL A 1201 -54.96 -4.35 12.28
C VAL A 1201 -55.78 -5.13 13.29
N ASN A 1202 -56.79 -4.49 13.91
CA ASN A 1202 -57.78 -5.21 14.73
C ASN A 1202 -58.50 -6.25 13.85
N ILE A 1203 -58.14 -7.51 14.03
CA ILE A 1203 -58.90 -8.64 13.50
C ILE A 1203 -60.17 -8.71 14.33
N THR A 1204 -61.30 -8.32 13.73
CA THR A 1204 -62.60 -8.75 14.24
C THR A 1204 -62.70 -10.22 13.84
N ILE A 1205 -62.66 -11.10 14.85
CA ILE A 1205 -62.68 -12.57 14.73
C ILE A 1205 -63.87 -13.03 13.90
#